data_AF-A0A0U5GSD4-F1
#
_entry.id   AF-A0A0U5GSD4-F1
#
_cell.length_a   1.000
_cell.length_b   1.000
_cell.length_c   1.000
_cell.angle_alpha   90.00
_cell.angle_beta   90.00
_cell.angle_gamma   90.00
#
_symmetry.space_group_name_H-M   'P 1'
#
loop_
_entity.id
_entity.type
_entity.pdbx_description
1 polymer ?
#
loop_
_entity_poly.entity_id
_entity_poly.type
_entity_poly.pdbx_seq_one_letter_code
_entity_poly.pdbx_strand_id
1 'polypeptide(L)'
;MTEPMLLRRGAVHATTSWTRLPRNRPRNPGLERLTLSQTRHVSSGLDSITTSRDASTISPTSKSPSPRWEALKTAKPFSAFLTDTFDRQHDYLRISVTERCNLRCLYCMPEEGVPLSPPSHLLTSPEIVYLSSLFVSQGVTKIRLTGGEPTVRKDIVPLMQSIGELRRDGLRELCLTTNGISLHRKLEPMVEAGLTGVNLSLDTLDPFQFQIMTRRKGFEAVMKSIDRILELNKMGAGIKLKINCVVMRGLNEREIIPFVEMGRDNPIEVRFIEYMPFDGNKWSQGKMVSYQEMLALIREKYPTLEKVTGHKNDTSKTYRIPGFQGRVGFITSMTHNFCGTCNRLRITCDGNLKVCLFGNAEVSLRDIIRKQNNHEPIDQAVLEELGLLEAARAAAQLHDEGGLVSQREKELLDVIGMAVKRKKAKHAGMGALENMKNRPMILIDKTRESSRNTRHLSWQSQSPLVTKGRPWTNIPTYMLSTGASSNQVRFYRRERSNTSEPQQPRKPTSTNAEPTSLPTASDPDLPHLNRSQNVHMTLIDEKPVTKRLATSTCMVYFSNRRPWEILREGRGTRKGDVFSIARIAGITAAKKTPDIVPLCHPGLGLTGVEVDVKLEDPTPTMERGEETKEKSSASLKHGGMRVTASVSCLGRTGVEMEAMTATMGAALTVYDMLKAVDKGMVIGDLKLLEKIGGKSGHWVREDVVRDE
;
A
#
# COMPACT_ATOMS: atom_id res chain seq x y z
N MET A 1 36.27 56.30 27.96
CA MET A 1 37.33 55.32 28.26
C MET A 1 37.17 54.15 27.31
N THR A 2 38.10 53.71 26.48
CA THR A 2 39.38 54.22 25.96
C THR A 2 39.96 53.01 25.21
N GLU A 3 39.94 53.07 23.88
CA GLU A 3 40.91 52.35 23.03
C GLU A 3 42.36 52.80 23.42
N PRO A 4 43.46 52.08 23.06
CA PRO A 4 43.77 51.80 21.63
C PRO A 4 44.70 50.59 21.29
N MET A 5 44.81 50.27 19.98
CA MET A 5 46.07 50.09 19.17
C MET A 5 47.27 49.19 19.66
N LEU A 6 48.13 48.54 18.83
CA LEU A 6 48.28 48.35 17.36
C LEU A 6 49.49 47.44 16.92
N LEU A 7 49.62 47.19 15.59
CA LEU A 7 50.86 46.88 14.78
C LEU A 7 51.51 45.48 15.01
N ARG A 8 52.26 44.83 14.07
CA ARG A 8 52.76 45.03 12.67
C ARG A 8 53.16 43.63 12.12
N ARG A 9 53.35 43.24 10.83
CA ARG A 9 53.38 43.78 9.44
C ARG A 9 52.68 42.72 8.53
N GLY A 10 52.39 42.89 7.22
CA GLY A 10 52.39 44.07 6.35
C GLY A 10 52.64 43.77 4.85
N ALA A 11 51.96 44.51 3.95
CA ALA A 11 52.14 44.61 2.48
C ALA A 11 51.84 43.34 1.62
N VAL A 12 51.45 43.41 0.33
CA VAL A 12 51.58 44.45 -0.73
C VAL A 12 50.24 44.73 -1.48
N HIS A 13 50.19 45.86 -2.19
CA HIS A 13 49.11 46.41 -3.06
C HIS A 13 48.73 45.52 -4.29
N ALA A 14 47.69 45.80 -5.10
CA ALA A 14 47.03 47.09 -5.41
C ALA A 14 45.53 47.01 -5.84
N THR A 15 44.91 48.19 -5.96
CA THR A 15 43.52 48.44 -6.37
C THR A 15 43.42 49.59 -7.37
N THR A 16 42.42 49.61 -8.27
CA THR A 16 41.89 50.86 -8.87
C THR A 16 40.55 50.63 -9.58
N SER A 17 39.80 51.72 -9.81
CA SER A 17 38.47 51.69 -10.42
C SER A 17 38.13 52.98 -11.18
N TRP A 18 37.46 52.82 -12.34
CA TRP A 18 36.52 53.76 -13.02
C TRP A 18 36.99 55.03 -13.80
N THR A 19 36.47 55.12 -15.04
CA THR A 19 35.96 56.31 -15.81
C THR A 19 36.75 57.10 -16.90
N ARG A 20 36.03 57.32 -18.04
CA ARG A 20 36.06 58.40 -19.10
C ARG A 20 37.10 58.43 -20.26
N LEU A 21 36.61 58.10 -21.48
CA LEU A 21 36.53 58.84 -22.79
C LEU A 21 37.55 59.97 -23.16
N PRO A 22 37.81 60.36 -24.46
CA PRO A 22 37.13 60.02 -25.75
C PRO A 22 38.03 59.82 -27.04
N ARG A 23 37.39 59.60 -28.23
CA ARG A 23 37.92 59.69 -29.64
C ARG A 23 39.00 58.63 -30.05
N ASN A 24 39.24 58.27 -31.33
CA ASN A 24 38.68 58.70 -32.64
C ASN A 24 38.53 57.52 -33.66
N ARG A 25 37.95 57.79 -34.85
CA ARG A 25 37.59 56.83 -35.96
C ARG A 25 38.80 56.20 -36.71
N PRO A 26 38.58 55.08 -37.44
CA PRO A 26 38.25 55.19 -38.88
C PRO A 26 36.85 54.67 -39.30
N ARG A 27 36.53 54.84 -40.58
CA ARG A 27 35.19 54.90 -41.24
C ARG A 27 34.36 53.60 -41.32
N ASN A 28 33.04 53.78 -41.29
CA ASN A 28 32.01 52.93 -41.94
C ASN A 28 32.15 52.91 -43.48
N PRO A 29 31.48 51.94 -44.13
CA PRO A 29 30.49 52.29 -45.17
C PRO A 29 29.03 52.12 -44.69
N GLY A 30 28.09 52.85 -45.31
CA GLY A 30 26.67 52.48 -45.31
C GLY A 30 26.44 51.20 -46.14
N LEU A 31 25.30 50.51 -46.10
CA LEU A 31 23.91 50.97 -46.04
C LEU A 31 23.53 51.94 -47.17
N GLU A 32 22.45 51.58 -47.89
CA GLU A 32 21.75 52.34 -48.94
C GLU A 32 22.54 52.56 -50.26
N ARG A 33 21.90 52.70 -51.44
CA ARG A 33 20.64 52.12 -52.00
C ARG A 33 20.57 52.59 -53.47
N LEU A 34 20.05 51.77 -54.40
CA LEU A 34 19.74 52.19 -55.80
C LEU A 34 21.01 52.65 -56.58
N THR A 35 21.07 53.00 -57.87
CA THR A 35 20.21 52.89 -59.09
C THR A 35 21.21 52.77 -60.29
N LEU A 36 20.97 52.95 -61.61
CA LEU A 36 19.88 53.37 -62.52
C LEU A 36 20.23 52.74 -63.90
N SER A 37 19.32 52.60 -64.89
CA SER A 37 19.18 53.55 -66.02
C SER A 37 18.65 52.78 -67.26
N GLN A 38 17.94 53.37 -68.23
CA GLN A 38 17.50 54.76 -68.41
C GLN A 38 16.27 54.88 -69.35
N THR A 39 15.82 56.12 -69.56
CA THR A 39 14.82 56.61 -70.55
C THR A 39 13.33 56.34 -70.27
N ARG A 40 12.38 57.20 -70.71
CA ARG A 40 12.30 58.69 -70.59
C ARG A 40 10.87 59.19 -70.88
N HIS A 41 10.50 60.34 -70.33
CA HIS A 41 9.34 61.19 -70.70
C HIS A 41 7.91 60.65 -70.42
N VAL A 42 6.92 61.49 -70.77
CA VAL A 42 5.60 61.66 -70.12
C VAL A 42 4.57 62.10 -71.17
N SER A 43 3.33 61.58 -71.15
CA SER A 43 2.05 62.32 -71.30
C SER A 43 0.82 61.46 -71.67
N SER A 44 -0.35 61.82 -71.11
CA SER A 44 -1.74 61.80 -71.62
C SER A 44 -2.31 60.72 -72.59
N GLY A 45 -3.61 60.41 -72.41
CA GLY A 45 -4.45 59.52 -73.25
C GLY A 45 -4.92 58.31 -72.42
N LEU A 46 -6.19 58.07 -72.06
CA LEU A 46 -7.51 58.20 -72.72
C LEU A 46 -7.82 57.10 -73.76
N ASP A 47 -9.10 56.69 -73.77
CA ASP A 47 -9.77 55.67 -74.61
C ASP A 47 -9.33 54.19 -74.42
N SER A 48 -10.19 53.19 -74.19
CA SER A 48 -11.59 52.84 -74.54
C SER A 48 -11.71 51.91 -75.77
N ILE A 49 -12.82 51.12 -75.86
CA ILE A 49 -13.23 50.28 -77.02
C ILE A 49 -12.32 49.02 -77.24
N THR A 50 -12.76 47.76 -77.43
CA THR A 50 -14.09 47.11 -77.56
C THR A 50 -14.09 45.61 -77.13
N THR A 51 -15.29 45.02 -77.14
CA THR A 51 -15.67 43.58 -77.32
C THR A 51 -14.69 42.66 -78.10
N SER A 52 -14.73 41.31 -78.03
CA SER A 52 -15.92 40.45 -77.92
C SER A 52 -15.69 38.96 -77.59
N ARG A 53 -16.74 38.34 -77.00
CA ARG A 53 -17.24 36.96 -77.20
C ARG A 53 -16.47 35.72 -76.70
N ASP A 54 -17.30 34.82 -76.17
CA ASP A 54 -17.13 33.42 -75.81
C ASP A 54 -16.66 32.54 -77.01
N ALA A 55 -16.25 31.28 -76.86
CA ALA A 55 -16.53 30.32 -75.79
C ALA A 55 -15.50 29.16 -75.71
N SER A 56 -15.22 28.67 -74.49
CA SER A 56 -14.87 27.26 -74.25
C SER A 56 -14.97 26.91 -72.76
N THR A 57 -15.83 25.99 -72.38
CA THR A 57 -16.05 25.59 -70.98
C THR A 57 -14.94 24.66 -70.50
N ILE A 58 -14.15 25.11 -69.51
CA ILE A 58 -13.21 24.25 -68.78
C ILE A 58 -13.62 24.21 -67.30
N SER A 59 -13.76 23.01 -66.75
CA SER A 59 -14.20 22.77 -65.37
C SER A 59 -13.12 23.17 -64.35
N PRO A 60 -13.51 23.59 -63.13
CA PRO A 60 -12.55 24.00 -62.11
C PRO A 60 -11.73 22.79 -61.63
N THR A 61 -10.43 22.80 -61.90
CA THR A 61 -9.51 21.74 -61.49
C THR A 61 -9.45 21.61 -59.97
N SER A 62 -9.82 20.45 -59.45
CA SER A 62 -9.65 20.11 -58.03
C SER A 62 -8.17 20.12 -57.66
N LYS A 63 -7.78 20.98 -56.72
CA LYS A 63 -6.42 20.98 -56.17
C LYS A 63 -6.18 19.65 -55.44
N SER A 64 -5.15 18.92 -55.85
CA SER A 64 -4.75 17.69 -55.18
C SER A 64 -4.40 17.96 -53.70
N PRO A 65 -4.65 17.00 -52.78
CA PRO A 65 -4.25 17.17 -51.40
C PRO A 65 -2.73 17.30 -51.28
N SER A 66 -2.25 18.03 -50.28
CA SER A 66 -0.81 18.04 -49.98
C SER A 66 -0.36 16.65 -49.48
N PRO A 67 0.91 16.25 -49.68
CA PRO A 67 1.43 14.96 -49.22
C PRO A 67 1.25 14.72 -47.70
N ARG A 68 1.10 15.79 -46.91
CA ARG A 68 0.81 15.74 -45.48
C ARG A 68 -0.61 15.25 -45.17
N TRP A 69 -1.58 15.46 -46.07
CA TRP A 69 -2.95 14.94 -45.95
C TRP A 69 -3.03 13.47 -46.36
N GLU A 70 -2.25 13.06 -47.36
CA GLU A 70 -2.15 11.65 -47.76
C GLU A 70 -1.39 10.83 -46.72
N ALA A 71 -0.31 11.38 -46.13
CA ALA A 71 0.35 10.81 -44.96
C ALA A 71 -0.55 10.70 -43.72
N LEU A 72 -1.62 11.51 -43.63
CA LEU A 72 -2.66 11.39 -42.59
C LEU A 72 -3.74 10.35 -42.94
N LYS A 73 -3.91 9.99 -44.22
CA LYS A 73 -4.74 8.83 -44.64
C LYS A 73 -4.00 7.50 -44.44
N THR A 74 -2.68 7.46 -44.65
CA THR A 74 -1.84 6.28 -44.38
C THR A 74 -1.37 6.16 -42.92
N ALA A 75 -1.87 7.01 -42.03
CA ALA A 75 -1.71 6.81 -40.59
C ALA A 75 -2.57 5.62 -40.15
N LYS A 76 -1.91 4.49 -39.84
CA LYS A 76 -2.56 3.21 -39.50
C LYS A 76 -3.80 3.40 -38.61
N PRO A 77 -4.99 2.90 -39.01
CA PRO A 77 -6.19 3.04 -38.20
C PRO A 77 -5.99 2.35 -36.85
N PHE A 78 -6.40 3.01 -35.78
CA PHE A 78 -6.35 2.43 -34.44
C PHE A 78 -7.26 1.19 -34.39
N SER A 79 -6.75 0.07 -33.88
CA SER A 79 -7.34 -1.24 -34.11
C SER A 79 -8.78 -1.37 -33.59
N ALA A 80 -9.67 -1.90 -34.44
CA ALA A 80 -11.06 -2.23 -34.10
C ALA A 80 -11.21 -3.27 -32.96
N PHE A 81 -10.13 -4.00 -32.61
CA PHE A 81 -10.08 -4.87 -31.43
C PHE A 81 -9.87 -4.09 -30.11
N LEU A 82 -9.30 -2.88 -30.18
CA LEU A 82 -9.07 -2.01 -29.02
C LEU A 82 -10.08 -0.83 -28.95
N THR A 83 -11.05 -0.77 -29.86
CA THR A 83 -12.14 0.21 -29.83
C THR A 83 -13.41 -0.43 -29.30
N ASP A 84 -14.10 0.23 -28.36
CA ASP A 84 -15.35 -0.28 -27.79
C ASP A 84 -16.62 0.28 -28.44
N THR A 85 -17.76 -0.16 -27.94
CA THR A 85 -19.12 0.21 -28.39
C THR A 85 -19.49 1.69 -28.12
N PHE A 86 -18.57 2.50 -27.58
CA PHE A 86 -18.71 3.93 -27.35
C PHE A 86 -17.61 4.76 -28.04
N ASP A 87 -16.96 4.20 -29.06
CA ASP A 87 -15.83 4.80 -29.80
C ASP A 87 -14.65 5.20 -28.89
N ARG A 88 -14.46 4.50 -27.77
CA ARG A 88 -13.31 4.72 -26.89
C ARG A 88 -12.15 3.87 -27.38
N GLN A 89 -11.16 4.52 -27.96
CA GLN A 89 -9.87 3.91 -28.31
C GLN A 89 -9.05 3.63 -27.04
N HIS A 90 -8.51 2.41 -26.91
CA HIS A 90 -7.79 1.94 -25.72
C HIS A 90 -6.26 1.95 -25.88
N ASP A 91 -5.66 3.14 -25.96
CA ASP A 91 -4.22 3.32 -26.14
C ASP A 91 -3.36 3.11 -24.87
N TYR A 92 -3.98 2.78 -23.73
CA TYR A 92 -3.32 2.73 -22.41
C TYR A 92 -3.52 1.40 -21.68
N LEU A 93 -2.47 0.58 -21.68
CA LEU A 93 -2.38 -0.70 -20.97
C LEU A 93 -1.71 -0.56 -19.59
N ARG A 94 -2.22 -1.29 -18.59
CA ARG A 94 -1.57 -1.46 -17.27
C ARG A 94 -1.34 -2.94 -16.98
N ILE A 95 -0.10 -3.33 -16.69
CA ILE A 95 0.28 -4.73 -16.45
C ILE A 95 0.69 -4.91 -14.99
N SER A 96 0.03 -5.82 -14.28
CA SER A 96 0.40 -6.27 -12.94
C SER A 96 1.51 -7.34 -13.06
N VAL A 97 2.75 -7.03 -12.67
CA VAL A 97 3.91 -7.91 -12.90
C VAL A 97 4.24 -8.83 -11.72
N THR A 98 3.61 -8.63 -10.56
CA THR A 98 3.82 -9.46 -9.36
C THR A 98 2.72 -9.27 -8.32
N GLU A 99 2.41 -10.31 -7.54
CA GLU A 99 1.55 -10.25 -6.35
C GLU A 99 2.30 -9.76 -5.10
N ARG A 100 3.64 -9.85 -5.10
CA ARG A 100 4.44 -9.53 -3.92
C ARG A 100 4.48 -8.03 -3.66
N CYS A 101 4.24 -7.64 -2.42
CA CYS A 101 4.43 -6.28 -1.93
C CYS A 101 5.32 -6.31 -0.67
N ASN A 102 6.18 -5.31 -0.52
CA ASN A 102 7.00 -5.06 0.67
C ASN A 102 6.25 -4.26 1.76
N LEU A 103 5.06 -3.71 1.45
CA LEU A 103 4.18 -3.00 2.39
C LEU A 103 2.89 -3.80 2.69
N ARG A 104 2.15 -3.40 3.73
CA ARG A 104 0.85 -3.97 4.14
C ARG A 104 -0.17 -2.85 4.42
N CYS A 105 -0.36 -1.95 3.45
CA CYS A 105 -1.12 -0.72 3.64
C CYS A 105 -2.58 -0.97 4.04
N LEU A 106 -3.07 -0.21 5.03
CA LEU A 106 -4.38 -0.41 5.68
C LEU A 106 -5.56 -0.50 4.70
N TYR A 107 -5.53 0.25 3.60
CA TYR A 107 -6.58 0.30 2.58
C TYR A 107 -6.42 -0.71 1.42
N CYS A 108 -5.33 -1.47 1.39
CA CYS A 108 -4.91 -2.26 0.23
C CYS A 108 -4.59 -3.74 0.52
N MET A 109 -4.07 -4.06 1.71
CA MET A 109 -3.65 -5.43 2.03
C MET A 109 -3.85 -5.73 3.54
N PRO A 110 -4.37 -6.92 3.90
CA PRO A 110 -4.44 -7.38 5.29
C PRO A 110 -3.04 -7.42 5.96
N GLU A 111 -3.02 -7.48 7.29
CA GLU A 111 -1.80 -7.35 8.12
C GLU A 111 -0.85 -8.53 7.88
N GLU A 112 -1.46 -9.70 7.86
CA GLU A 112 -0.94 -11.04 7.62
C GLU A 112 -0.36 -11.18 6.21
N GLY A 113 -0.72 -10.27 5.30
CA GLY A 113 -0.52 -10.43 3.86
C GLY A 113 -1.54 -11.37 3.23
N VAL A 114 -1.27 -11.73 1.97
CA VAL A 114 -2.18 -12.52 1.14
C VAL A 114 -1.47 -13.80 0.69
N PRO A 115 -2.19 -14.92 0.51
CA PRO A 115 -1.61 -16.13 -0.06
C PRO A 115 -1.09 -15.80 -1.47
N LEU A 116 0.15 -16.17 -1.76
CA LEU A 116 0.76 -15.93 -3.07
C LEU A 116 0.46 -17.10 -4.00
N SER A 117 0.11 -16.81 -5.25
CA SER A 117 -0.07 -17.83 -6.28
C SER A 117 1.25 -18.58 -6.56
N PRO A 118 1.20 -19.88 -6.92
CA PRO A 118 2.36 -20.60 -7.43
C PRO A 118 3.01 -19.88 -8.62
N PRO A 119 4.34 -19.95 -8.81
CA PRO A 119 5.02 -19.28 -9.92
C PRO A 119 4.47 -19.68 -11.30
N SER A 120 4.05 -20.94 -11.48
CA SER A 120 3.42 -21.44 -12.69
C SER A 120 2.07 -20.77 -13.01
N HIS A 121 1.37 -20.19 -12.02
CA HIS A 121 0.12 -19.47 -12.26
C HIS A 121 0.34 -17.99 -12.65
N LEU A 122 1.56 -17.48 -12.58
CA LEU A 122 1.90 -16.09 -12.91
C LEU A 122 2.44 -15.96 -14.34
N LEU A 123 2.35 -14.77 -14.91
CA LEU A 123 2.96 -14.45 -16.20
C LEU A 123 4.49 -14.37 -16.11
N THR A 124 5.18 -15.07 -17.01
CA THR A 124 6.63 -14.98 -17.19
C THR A 124 7.04 -13.63 -17.80
N SER A 125 8.34 -13.30 -17.83
CA SER A 125 8.81 -12.11 -18.57
C SER A 125 8.57 -12.23 -20.08
N PRO A 126 8.94 -13.34 -20.75
CA PRO A 126 8.58 -13.60 -22.15
C PRO A 126 7.10 -13.39 -22.47
N GLU A 127 6.18 -13.93 -21.64
CA GLU A 127 4.74 -13.76 -21.83
C GLU A 127 4.28 -12.30 -21.71
N ILE A 128 4.88 -11.52 -20.79
CA ILE A 128 4.60 -10.09 -20.65
C ILE A 128 5.15 -9.29 -21.83
N VAL A 129 6.33 -9.62 -22.35
CA VAL A 129 6.92 -8.96 -23.53
C VAL A 129 6.10 -9.24 -24.78
N TYR A 130 5.69 -10.50 -25.00
CA TYR A 130 4.78 -10.89 -26.08
C TYR A 130 3.44 -10.13 -26.00
N LEU A 131 2.78 -10.15 -24.84
CA LEU A 131 1.53 -9.41 -24.62
C LEU A 131 1.73 -7.90 -24.86
N SER A 132 2.85 -7.33 -24.39
CA SER A 132 3.18 -5.92 -24.63
C SER A 132 3.36 -5.62 -26.11
N SER A 133 4.07 -6.47 -26.85
CA SER A 133 4.27 -6.36 -28.30
C SER A 133 2.93 -6.38 -29.05
N LEU A 134 2.07 -7.37 -28.78
CA LEU A 134 0.75 -7.49 -29.39
C LEU A 134 -0.13 -6.26 -29.11
N PHE A 135 -0.18 -5.78 -27.87
CA PHE A 135 -0.99 -4.60 -27.55
C PHE A 135 -0.44 -3.32 -28.20
N VAL A 136 0.89 -3.13 -28.27
CA VAL A 136 1.51 -2.00 -28.99
C VAL A 136 1.21 -2.10 -30.50
N SER A 137 1.30 -3.29 -31.10
CA SER A 137 1.06 -3.52 -32.52
C SER A 137 -0.38 -3.21 -32.95
N GLN A 138 -1.34 -3.29 -32.02
CA GLN A 138 -2.73 -2.87 -32.20
C GLN A 138 -3.02 -1.39 -31.85
N GLY A 139 -2.03 -0.62 -31.38
CA GLY A 139 -2.14 0.82 -31.13
C GLY A 139 -1.97 1.30 -29.68
N VAL A 140 -1.59 0.44 -28.73
CA VAL A 140 -1.25 0.90 -27.37
C VAL A 140 0.02 1.75 -27.39
N THR A 141 -0.12 3.06 -27.16
CA THR A 141 1.01 3.98 -27.07
C THR A 141 1.59 4.08 -25.66
N LYS A 142 0.91 3.52 -24.65
CA LYS A 142 1.26 3.69 -23.23
C LYS A 142 1.13 2.41 -22.42
N ILE A 143 2.25 1.96 -21.84
CA ILE A 143 2.32 0.81 -20.93
C ILE A 143 2.67 1.29 -19.53
N ARG A 144 1.93 0.81 -18.52
CA ARG A 144 2.23 1.06 -17.11
C ARG A 144 2.39 -0.21 -16.31
N LEU A 145 3.59 -0.43 -15.79
CA LEU A 145 3.86 -1.52 -14.85
C LEU A 145 3.33 -1.17 -13.45
N THR A 146 2.83 -2.20 -12.76
CA THR A 146 2.24 -2.15 -11.41
C THR A 146 2.33 -3.56 -10.79
N GLY A 147 1.83 -3.77 -9.58
CA GLY A 147 1.66 -5.12 -9.02
C GLY A 147 0.98 -5.04 -7.67
N GLY A 148 1.46 -5.86 -6.73
CA GLY A 148 1.79 -5.36 -5.39
C GLY A 148 2.84 -4.25 -5.50
N GLU A 149 4.12 -4.59 -5.41
CA GLU A 149 5.22 -3.66 -5.66
C GLU A 149 6.13 -4.15 -6.81
N PRO A 150 6.09 -3.54 -8.01
CA PRO A 150 6.94 -3.99 -9.12
C PRO A 150 8.45 -3.92 -8.84
N THR A 151 8.94 -3.00 -7.99
CA THR A 151 10.39 -2.97 -7.68
C THR A 151 10.88 -4.20 -6.90
N VAL A 152 9.97 -4.97 -6.28
CA VAL A 152 10.26 -6.25 -5.60
C VAL A 152 10.48 -7.40 -6.59
N ARG A 153 10.01 -7.29 -7.84
CA ARG A 153 10.33 -8.27 -8.90
C ARG A 153 11.84 -8.21 -9.22
N LYS A 154 12.48 -9.39 -9.31
CA LYS A 154 13.95 -9.50 -9.48
C LYS A 154 14.37 -8.95 -10.84
N ASP A 155 13.76 -9.49 -11.88
CA ASP A 155 13.94 -9.26 -13.32
C ASP A 155 13.22 -8.00 -13.85
N ILE A 156 12.80 -7.08 -12.98
CA ILE A 156 12.03 -5.89 -13.40
C ILE A 156 12.80 -4.96 -14.35
N VAL A 157 14.12 -4.87 -14.23
CA VAL A 157 14.96 -4.05 -15.12
C VAL A 157 15.08 -4.70 -16.51
N PRO A 158 15.51 -5.98 -16.65
CA PRO A 158 15.44 -6.71 -17.92
C PRO A 158 14.05 -6.65 -18.59
N LEU A 159 12.98 -6.89 -17.83
CA LEU A 159 11.61 -6.79 -18.34
C LEU A 159 11.28 -5.39 -18.87
N MET A 160 11.75 -4.33 -18.20
CA MET A 160 11.60 -2.96 -18.71
C MET A 160 12.44 -2.69 -19.95
N GLN A 161 13.64 -3.28 -20.08
CA GLN A 161 14.50 -3.14 -21.27
C GLN A 161 13.82 -3.74 -22.50
N SER A 162 13.34 -4.99 -22.42
CA SER A 162 12.63 -5.65 -23.53
C SER A 162 11.30 -4.99 -23.89
N ILE A 163 10.58 -4.38 -22.93
CA ILE A 163 9.40 -3.55 -23.23
C ILE A 163 9.82 -2.20 -23.82
N GLY A 164 10.97 -1.65 -23.42
CA GLY A 164 11.54 -0.41 -23.94
C GLY A 164 11.88 -0.49 -25.43
N GLU A 165 12.31 -1.65 -25.94
CA GLU A 165 12.54 -1.88 -27.36
C GLU A 165 11.30 -1.61 -28.23
N LEU A 166 10.09 -1.88 -27.71
CA LEU A 166 8.81 -1.69 -28.41
C LEU A 166 8.52 -0.21 -28.74
N ARG A 167 9.40 0.72 -28.35
CA ARG A 167 9.43 2.10 -28.85
C ARG A 167 9.55 2.17 -30.37
N ARG A 168 10.32 1.26 -31.01
CA ARG A 168 10.40 1.16 -32.48
C ARG A 168 9.06 0.77 -33.11
N ASP A 169 8.27 -0.02 -32.38
CA ASP A 169 7.00 -0.60 -32.80
C ASP A 169 5.79 0.32 -32.48
N GLY A 170 6.00 1.42 -31.74
CA GLY A 170 5.00 2.47 -31.49
C GLY A 170 4.82 2.91 -30.03
N LEU A 171 5.48 2.28 -29.06
CA LEU A 171 5.36 2.62 -27.64
C LEU A 171 5.94 4.02 -27.33
N ARG A 172 5.13 4.92 -26.77
CA ARG A 172 5.53 6.31 -26.46
C ARG A 172 5.82 6.54 -24.98
N GLU A 173 5.02 5.96 -24.08
CA GLU A 173 5.20 6.12 -22.64
C GLU A 173 5.27 4.77 -21.92
N LEU A 174 6.46 4.39 -21.47
CA LEU A 174 6.66 3.35 -20.46
C LEU A 174 6.66 4.00 -19.07
N CYS A 175 5.76 3.57 -18.18
CA CYS A 175 5.59 4.14 -16.85
C CYS A 175 5.61 3.09 -15.72
N LEU A 176 5.98 3.51 -14.51
CA LEU A 176 5.98 2.67 -13.31
C LEU A 176 4.92 3.15 -12.29
N THR A 177 4.36 2.23 -11.50
CA THR A 177 3.56 2.53 -10.30
C THR A 177 4.20 1.83 -9.11
N THR A 178 4.65 2.58 -8.09
CA THR A 178 5.48 2.02 -7.00
C THR A 178 5.31 2.82 -5.69
N ASN A 179 5.54 2.18 -4.55
CA ASN A 179 5.69 2.85 -3.25
C ASN A 179 7.06 3.52 -3.05
N GLY A 180 8.00 3.36 -3.99
CA GLY A 180 9.28 4.06 -4.00
C GLY A 180 10.38 3.46 -3.12
N ILE A 181 10.09 2.59 -2.14
CA ILE A 181 11.08 2.15 -1.13
C ILE A 181 12.34 1.53 -1.73
N SER A 182 12.25 0.85 -2.88
CA SER A 182 13.41 0.25 -3.58
C SER A 182 13.73 0.92 -4.91
N LEU A 183 13.12 2.08 -5.21
CA LEU A 183 13.23 2.73 -6.52
C LEU A 183 14.58 3.38 -6.75
N HIS A 184 15.12 4.14 -5.79
CA HIS A 184 16.43 4.81 -5.89
C HIS A 184 17.57 3.90 -6.36
N ARG A 185 17.54 2.59 -6.04
CA ARG A 185 18.58 1.60 -6.41
C ARG A 185 18.43 1.00 -7.81
N LYS A 186 17.32 1.27 -8.49
CA LYS A 186 16.99 0.73 -9.82
C LYS A 186 16.70 1.82 -10.85
N LEU A 187 16.66 3.08 -10.42
CA LEU A 187 16.14 4.19 -11.22
C LEU A 187 16.98 4.48 -12.47
N GLU A 188 18.30 4.46 -12.36
CA GLU A 188 19.22 4.68 -13.50
C GLU A 188 19.04 3.61 -14.60
N PRO A 189 19.18 2.29 -14.35
CA PRO A 189 18.85 1.25 -15.33
C PRO A 189 17.39 1.29 -15.85
N MET A 190 16.44 1.82 -15.06
CA MET A 190 15.07 2.02 -15.52
C MET A 190 14.94 3.20 -16.50
N VAL A 191 15.72 4.27 -16.34
CA VAL A 191 15.79 5.40 -17.30
C VAL A 191 16.44 4.95 -18.60
N GLU A 192 17.52 4.18 -18.54
CA GLU A 192 18.16 3.53 -19.69
C GLU A 192 17.17 2.62 -20.43
N ALA A 193 16.40 1.81 -19.68
CA ALA A 193 15.29 1.00 -20.18
C ALA A 193 14.08 1.82 -20.71
N GLY A 194 14.13 3.15 -20.65
CA GLY A 194 13.15 4.04 -21.25
C GLY A 194 11.97 4.46 -20.37
N LEU A 195 12.12 4.44 -19.04
CA LEU A 195 11.12 4.97 -18.09
C LEU A 195 10.81 6.45 -18.32
N THR A 196 9.59 6.76 -18.74
CA THR A 196 9.11 8.13 -19.05
C THR A 196 8.34 8.79 -17.91
N GLY A 197 7.94 8.03 -16.87
CA GLY A 197 7.13 8.58 -15.78
C GLY A 197 6.87 7.62 -14.63
N VAL A 198 6.92 8.16 -13.41
CA VAL A 198 6.74 7.43 -12.15
C VAL A 198 5.48 7.92 -11.48
N ASN A 199 4.52 7.01 -11.23
CA ASN A 199 3.49 7.25 -10.24
C ASN A 199 3.97 6.66 -8.91
N LEU A 200 4.39 7.53 -8.01
CA LEU A 200 4.79 7.15 -6.66
C LEU A 200 3.56 7.20 -5.75
N SER A 201 3.36 6.18 -4.92
CA SER A 201 2.31 6.16 -3.89
C SER A 201 2.90 6.60 -2.55
N LEU A 202 2.42 7.72 -2.02
CA LEU A 202 2.82 8.27 -0.73
C LEU A 202 1.63 8.99 -0.13
N ASP A 203 1.06 8.41 0.92
CA ASP A 203 -0.20 8.86 1.53
C ASP A 203 0.01 9.82 2.72
N THR A 204 1.25 9.99 3.18
CA THR A 204 1.62 10.84 4.33
C THR A 204 3.08 11.28 4.22
N LEU A 205 3.38 12.49 4.70
CA LEU A 205 4.70 13.10 4.83
C LEU A 205 5.28 12.94 6.25
N ASP A 206 4.53 12.40 7.20
CA ASP A 206 5.02 12.08 8.54
C ASP A 206 5.62 10.66 8.62
N PRO A 207 6.85 10.47 9.12
CA PRO A 207 7.50 9.15 9.16
C PRO A 207 6.81 8.11 10.05
N PHE A 208 6.11 8.53 11.10
CA PHE A 208 5.44 7.64 12.06
C PHE A 208 4.06 7.24 11.54
N GLN A 209 3.30 8.20 11.02
CA GLN A 209 2.06 7.96 10.28
C GLN A 209 2.32 7.08 9.05
N PHE A 210 3.45 7.23 8.35
CA PHE A 210 3.85 6.31 7.28
C PHE A 210 3.97 4.86 7.80
N GLN A 211 4.60 4.66 8.96
CA GLN A 211 4.73 3.33 9.56
C GLN A 211 3.36 2.76 9.97
N ILE A 212 2.43 3.59 10.47
CA ILE A 212 1.05 3.16 10.79
C ILE A 212 0.29 2.78 9.51
N MET A 213 0.26 3.66 8.51
CA MET A 213 -0.53 3.49 7.29
C MET A 213 -0.05 2.32 6.43
N THR A 214 1.26 2.03 6.42
CA THR A 214 1.88 0.98 5.59
C THR A 214 2.26 -0.28 6.34
N ARG A 215 2.18 -0.25 7.69
CA ARG A 215 2.66 -1.26 8.66
C ARG A 215 4.16 -1.61 8.56
N ARG A 216 4.98 -0.75 7.93
CA ARG A 216 6.43 -0.99 7.73
C ARG A 216 7.21 0.31 7.77
N LYS A 217 8.48 0.24 8.16
CA LYS A 217 9.43 1.35 7.97
C LYS A 217 9.81 1.47 6.49
N GLY A 218 10.07 2.69 6.02
CA GLY A 218 10.45 2.93 4.63
C GLY A 218 10.49 4.39 4.19
N PHE A 219 9.87 5.32 4.94
CA PHE A 219 9.69 6.72 4.56
C PHE A 219 10.94 7.40 3.95
N GLU A 220 12.09 7.36 4.62
CA GLU A 220 13.34 7.93 4.10
C GLU A 220 13.73 7.40 2.71
N ALA A 221 13.51 6.11 2.46
CA ALA A 221 13.85 5.46 1.19
C ALA A 221 12.88 5.85 0.07
N VAL A 222 11.67 6.30 0.43
CA VAL A 222 10.71 6.92 -0.50
C VAL A 222 11.17 8.34 -0.83
N MET A 223 11.51 9.15 0.18
CA MET A 223 12.01 10.52 -0.02
C MET A 223 13.29 10.53 -0.87
N LYS A 224 14.31 9.72 -0.51
CA LYS A 224 15.53 9.51 -1.31
C LYS A 224 15.25 9.09 -2.76
N SER A 225 14.10 8.48 -3.04
CA SER A 225 13.67 8.12 -4.40
C SER A 225 12.90 9.23 -5.12
N ILE A 226 12.27 10.16 -4.41
CA ILE A 226 11.75 11.43 -4.97
C ILE A 226 12.94 12.31 -5.34
N ASP A 227 13.90 12.48 -4.43
CA ASP A 227 15.07 13.33 -4.60
C ASP A 227 15.91 12.89 -5.81
N ARG A 228 16.21 11.59 -5.93
CA ARG A 228 16.94 11.03 -7.09
C ARG A 228 16.21 11.25 -8.42
N ILE A 229 14.88 11.26 -8.46
CA ILE A 229 14.11 11.60 -9.68
C ILE A 229 14.27 13.08 -10.02
N LEU A 230 14.24 13.97 -9.02
CA LEU A 230 14.45 15.41 -9.23
C LEU A 230 15.88 15.71 -9.70
N GLU A 231 16.88 15.00 -9.18
CA GLU A 231 18.28 15.07 -9.64
C GLU A 231 18.44 14.62 -11.09
N LEU A 232 17.95 13.42 -11.44
CA LEU A 232 18.02 12.91 -12.82
C LEU A 232 17.24 13.81 -13.80
N ASN A 233 16.17 14.45 -13.36
CA ASN A 233 15.45 15.44 -14.16
C ASN A 233 16.26 16.72 -14.39
N LYS A 234 17.05 17.19 -13.41
CA LYS A 234 18.03 18.29 -13.61
C LYS A 234 19.15 17.87 -14.58
N MET A 235 19.48 16.59 -14.63
CA MET A 235 20.42 15.99 -15.61
C MET A 235 19.76 15.69 -16.98
N GLY A 236 18.48 16.03 -17.19
CA GLY A 236 17.80 15.91 -18.49
C GLY A 236 16.95 14.65 -18.70
N ALA A 237 16.80 13.76 -17.72
CA ALA A 237 16.09 12.48 -17.88
C ALA A 237 14.57 12.59 -18.19
N GLY A 238 13.95 13.76 -17.95
CA GLY A 238 12.57 14.05 -18.40
C GLY A 238 11.45 13.22 -17.75
N ILE A 239 11.72 12.58 -16.61
CA ILE A 239 10.81 11.65 -15.93
C ILE A 239 9.61 12.41 -15.34
N LYS A 240 8.41 12.10 -15.81
CA LYS A 240 7.16 12.67 -15.30
C LYS A 240 6.82 12.09 -13.91
N LEU A 241 7.26 12.74 -12.83
CA LEU A 241 6.95 12.34 -11.45
C LEU A 241 5.54 12.79 -11.03
N LYS A 242 4.74 11.82 -10.56
CA LYS A 242 3.38 12.06 -10.04
C LYS A 242 3.20 11.35 -8.71
N ILE A 243 3.01 12.08 -7.62
CA ILE A 243 2.76 11.52 -6.29
C ILE A 243 1.24 11.29 -6.14
N ASN A 244 0.84 10.17 -5.56
CA ASN A 244 -0.55 9.76 -5.42
C ASN A 244 -0.81 9.49 -3.93
N CYS A 245 -1.79 10.18 -3.36
CA CYS A 245 -2.17 10.11 -1.95
C CYS A 245 -3.67 9.76 -1.85
N VAL A 246 -3.99 8.66 -1.17
CA VAL A 246 -5.37 8.26 -0.86
C VAL A 246 -5.80 8.95 0.42
N VAL A 247 -6.74 9.89 0.33
CA VAL A 247 -7.15 10.72 1.47
C VAL A 247 -8.25 10.03 2.28
N MET A 248 -8.02 9.90 3.58
CA MET A 248 -8.90 9.23 4.54
C MET A 248 -9.15 10.13 5.76
N ARG A 249 -10.42 10.31 6.12
CA ARG A 249 -10.87 11.13 7.25
C ARG A 249 -10.38 10.54 8.58
N GLY A 250 -9.95 11.40 9.49
CA GLY A 250 -9.35 11.04 10.77
C GLY A 250 -7.95 10.41 10.68
N LEU A 251 -7.29 10.51 9.51
CA LEU A 251 -5.96 9.93 9.27
C LEU A 251 -5.01 10.98 8.66
N ASN A 252 -5.01 11.14 7.33
CA ASN A 252 -4.05 11.98 6.59
C ASN A 252 -4.67 13.25 5.97
N GLU A 253 -5.96 13.53 6.18
CA GLU A 253 -6.63 14.72 5.62
C GLU A 253 -5.99 16.07 6.01
N ARG A 254 -5.31 16.12 7.17
CA ARG A 254 -4.57 17.31 7.63
C ARG A 254 -3.34 17.61 6.78
N GLU A 255 -2.84 16.61 6.06
CA GLU A 255 -1.60 16.70 5.27
C GLU A 255 -1.82 17.21 3.84
N ILE A 256 -3.08 17.42 3.42
CA ILE A 256 -3.43 17.96 2.10
C ILE A 256 -2.63 19.23 1.80
N ILE A 257 -2.52 20.16 2.75
CA ILE A 257 -1.78 21.41 2.59
C ILE A 257 -0.25 21.14 2.49
N PRO A 258 0.42 20.46 3.42
CA PRO A 258 1.81 20.00 3.25
C PRO A 258 2.12 19.31 1.90
N PHE A 259 1.20 18.45 1.43
CA PHE A 259 1.33 17.80 0.12
C PHE A 259 1.26 18.79 -1.06
N VAL A 260 0.50 19.88 -0.94
CA VAL A 260 0.50 20.97 -1.94
C VAL A 260 1.80 21.78 -1.87
N GLU A 261 2.30 22.10 -0.67
CA GLU A 261 3.56 22.85 -0.47
C GLU A 261 4.78 22.16 -1.11
N MET A 262 4.84 20.83 -1.07
CA MET A 262 5.89 20.03 -1.71
C MET A 262 6.02 20.32 -3.24
N GLY A 263 4.92 20.75 -3.88
CA GLY A 263 4.87 21.16 -5.28
C GLY A 263 5.17 22.65 -5.53
N ARG A 264 5.63 23.41 -4.53
CA ARG A 264 6.00 24.83 -4.68
C ARG A 264 7.20 24.99 -5.59
N ASP A 265 8.36 24.52 -5.13
CA ASP A 265 9.66 24.71 -5.79
C ASP A 265 10.07 23.51 -6.66
N ASN A 266 9.29 22.43 -6.66
CA ASN A 266 9.52 21.21 -7.42
C ASN A 266 8.43 20.97 -8.47
N PRO A 267 8.75 20.52 -9.70
CA PRO A 267 7.78 20.27 -10.77
C PRO A 267 7.04 18.93 -10.59
N ILE A 268 6.48 18.70 -9.40
CA ILE A 268 5.76 17.48 -9.02
C ILE A 268 4.26 17.66 -9.25
N GLU A 269 3.59 16.67 -9.85
CA GLU A 269 2.13 16.60 -9.84
C GLU A 269 1.64 15.73 -8.68
N VAL A 270 1.08 16.35 -7.64
CA VAL A 270 0.52 15.65 -6.48
C VAL A 270 -0.96 15.38 -6.70
N ARG A 271 -1.40 14.13 -6.52
CA ARG A 271 -2.72 13.63 -6.90
C ARG A 271 -3.46 13.04 -5.70
N PHE A 272 -4.48 13.75 -5.22
CA PHE A 272 -5.38 13.26 -4.17
C PHE A 272 -6.44 12.32 -4.77
N ILE A 273 -6.67 11.19 -4.11
CA ILE A 273 -7.58 10.12 -4.54
C ILE A 273 -8.69 9.94 -3.50
N GLU A 274 -9.95 10.00 -3.95
CA GLU A 274 -11.11 9.66 -3.10
C GLU A 274 -11.07 8.18 -2.69
N TYR A 275 -11.21 7.90 -1.39
CA TYR A 275 -11.17 6.56 -0.81
C TYR A 275 -12.30 5.66 -1.36
N MET A 276 -11.92 4.56 -2.01
CA MET A 276 -12.82 3.62 -2.71
C MET A 276 -13.06 2.32 -1.93
N PRO A 277 -14.23 1.67 -2.10
CA PRO A 277 -14.46 0.31 -1.65
C PRO A 277 -13.64 -0.70 -2.47
N PHE A 278 -13.06 -1.68 -1.77
CA PHE A 278 -12.42 -2.87 -2.33
C PHE A 278 -12.69 -4.07 -1.41
N ASP A 279 -12.79 -5.26 -1.99
CA ASP A 279 -12.95 -6.50 -1.22
C ASP A 279 -11.86 -6.62 -0.15
N GLY A 280 -12.28 -6.66 1.12
CA GLY A 280 -11.41 -6.76 2.29
C GLY A 280 -10.94 -5.45 2.95
N ASN A 281 -11.12 -4.27 2.33
CA ASN A 281 -10.53 -3.03 2.86
C ASN A 281 -11.35 -2.30 3.96
N LYS A 282 -12.48 -2.87 4.39
CA LYS A 282 -13.40 -2.31 5.41
C LYS A 282 -13.75 -0.83 5.16
N TRP A 283 -14.08 -0.52 3.90
CA TRP A 283 -14.53 0.81 3.49
C TRP A 283 -15.74 1.28 4.29
N SER A 284 -15.85 2.59 4.49
CA SER A 284 -17.05 3.24 4.98
C SER A 284 -17.13 4.67 4.46
N GLN A 285 -18.33 5.12 4.10
CA GLN A 285 -18.56 6.47 3.58
C GLN A 285 -18.05 7.56 4.54
N GLY A 286 -18.17 7.37 5.85
CA GLY A 286 -17.67 8.32 6.86
C GLY A 286 -16.15 8.53 6.85
N LYS A 287 -15.36 7.59 6.30
CA LYS A 287 -13.91 7.73 6.13
C LYS A 287 -13.51 8.42 4.83
N MET A 288 -14.45 8.65 3.91
CA MET A 288 -14.18 9.35 2.65
C MET A 288 -14.17 10.87 2.88
N VAL A 289 -13.16 11.54 2.30
CA VAL A 289 -13.15 12.99 2.08
C VAL A 289 -13.45 13.21 0.60
N SER A 290 -14.43 14.06 0.28
CA SER A 290 -14.83 14.31 -1.11
C SER A 290 -13.89 15.28 -1.82
N TYR A 291 -13.88 15.21 -3.15
CA TYR A 291 -13.23 16.21 -4.01
C TYR A 291 -13.58 17.67 -3.66
N GLN A 292 -14.84 17.96 -3.32
CA GLN A 292 -15.27 19.31 -3.01
C GLN A 292 -14.68 19.81 -1.68
N GLU A 293 -14.62 18.97 -0.64
CA GLU A 293 -13.95 19.29 0.62
C GLU A 293 -12.44 19.51 0.41
N MET A 294 -11.75 18.60 -0.28
CA MET A 294 -10.31 18.72 -0.55
C MET A 294 -9.98 19.99 -1.35
N LEU A 295 -10.85 20.36 -2.31
CA LEU A 295 -10.71 21.60 -3.08
C LEU A 295 -10.99 22.85 -2.24
N ALA A 296 -11.95 22.79 -1.30
CA ALA A 296 -12.28 23.90 -0.40
C ALA A 296 -11.12 24.19 0.56
N LEU A 297 -10.59 23.16 1.23
CA LEU A 297 -9.44 23.28 2.15
C LEU A 297 -8.21 23.90 1.46
N ILE A 298 -7.93 23.52 0.21
CA ILE A 298 -6.82 24.12 -0.55
C ILE A 298 -7.13 25.57 -0.93
N ARG A 299 -8.37 25.90 -1.28
CA ARG A 299 -8.79 27.26 -1.63
C ARG A 299 -8.82 28.24 -0.46
N GLU A 300 -9.07 27.74 0.75
CA GLU A 300 -9.01 28.53 1.98
C GLU A 300 -7.61 29.14 2.19
N LYS A 301 -6.55 28.36 1.93
CA LYS A 301 -5.16 28.85 1.94
C LYS A 301 -4.72 29.48 0.61
N TYR A 302 -5.25 29.02 -0.52
CA TYR A 302 -4.88 29.45 -1.86
C TYR A 302 -6.09 29.83 -2.72
N PRO A 303 -6.67 31.03 -2.53
CA PRO A 303 -7.82 31.50 -3.31
C PRO A 303 -7.57 31.56 -4.82
N THR A 304 -6.30 31.73 -5.22
CA THR A 304 -5.82 31.81 -6.61
C THR A 304 -5.72 30.45 -7.32
N LEU A 305 -6.31 29.38 -6.78
CA LEU A 305 -6.25 28.02 -7.36
C LEU A 305 -7.04 27.89 -8.68
N GLU A 306 -6.32 27.96 -9.80
CA GLU A 306 -6.83 27.87 -11.17
C GLU A 306 -7.00 26.42 -11.63
N LYS A 307 -8.04 26.14 -12.43
CA LYS A 307 -8.20 24.84 -13.09
C LYS A 307 -7.41 24.80 -14.40
N VAL A 308 -6.61 23.75 -14.60
CA VAL A 308 -5.87 23.52 -15.84
C VAL A 308 -6.72 22.72 -16.83
N THR A 309 -6.68 23.09 -18.11
CA THR A 309 -7.31 22.33 -19.20
C THR A 309 -6.63 20.97 -19.37
N GLY A 310 -7.34 19.89 -19.10
CA GLY A 310 -6.82 18.51 -19.23
C GLY A 310 -6.95 17.95 -20.66
N HIS A 311 -6.28 16.82 -20.92
CA HIS A 311 -6.41 16.08 -22.17
C HIS A 311 -7.69 15.23 -22.20
N LYS A 312 -8.14 14.81 -23.40
CA LYS A 312 -9.39 14.05 -23.65
C LYS A 312 -9.65 12.93 -22.62
N ASN A 313 -8.62 12.17 -22.27
CA ASN A 313 -8.72 10.95 -21.45
C ASN A 313 -8.12 11.13 -20.02
N ASP A 314 -7.91 12.37 -19.55
CA ASP A 314 -7.29 12.60 -18.25
C ASP A 314 -8.15 12.12 -17.07
N THR A 315 -7.53 11.34 -16.17
CA THR A 315 -8.20 10.71 -15.03
C THR A 315 -8.28 11.59 -13.79
N SER A 316 -7.74 12.81 -13.85
CA SER A 316 -7.57 13.73 -12.74
C SER A 316 -7.98 15.13 -13.16
N LYS A 317 -8.80 15.80 -12.34
CA LYS A 317 -9.07 17.22 -12.47
C LYS A 317 -7.83 17.97 -11.97
N THR A 318 -7.00 18.48 -12.87
CA THR A 318 -5.73 19.13 -12.50
C THR A 318 -5.88 20.65 -12.36
N TYR A 319 -5.18 21.21 -11.38
CA TYR A 319 -5.20 22.60 -10.94
C TYR A 319 -3.75 23.11 -10.76
N ARG A 320 -3.59 24.43 -10.81
CA ARG A 320 -2.33 25.16 -10.62
C ARG A 320 -2.55 26.28 -9.60
N ILE A 321 -1.55 26.51 -8.74
CA ILE A 321 -1.44 27.74 -7.94
C ILE A 321 -0.43 28.64 -8.65
N PRO A 322 -0.76 29.90 -8.98
CA PRO A 322 0.22 30.85 -9.51
C PRO A 322 1.47 30.95 -8.62
N GLY A 323 2.65 30.87 -9.22
CA GLY A 323 3.94 30.84 -8.51
C GLY A 323 4.45 29.45 -8.10
N PHE A 324 3.63 28.39 -8.18
CA PHE A 324 4.07 27.00 -7.94
C PHE A 324 4.55 26.36 -9.25
N GLN A 325 5.66 25.60 -9.20
CA GLN A 325 6.14 24.81 -10.35
C GLN A 325 5.34 23.52 -10.55
N GLY A 326 4.91 22.91 -9.45
CA GLY A 326 4.11 21.70 -9.41
C GLY A 326 2.63 21.92 -9.73
N ARG A 327 1.84 20.86 -9.63
CA ARG A 327 0.40 20.85 -9.94
C ARG A 327 -0.38 19.97 -8.98
N VAL A 328 -1.64 20.30 -8.75
CA VAL A 328 -2.55 19.54 -7.86
C VAL A 328 -3.60 18.84 -8.71
N GLY A 329 -3.69 17.51 -8.62
CA GLY A 329 -4.70 16.70 -9.30
C GLY A 329 -5.68 16.09 -8.32
N PHE A 330 -6.95 15.98 -8.71
CA PHE A 330 -7.97 15.25 -7.94
C PHE A 330 -8.54 14.11 -8.78
N ILE A 331 -8.40 12.87 -8.29
CA ILE A 331 -8.98 11.67 -8.90
C ILE A 331 -10.31 11.40 -8.20
N THR A 332 -11.39 11.80 -8.86
CA THR A 332 -12.75 11.86 -8.30
C THR A 332 -13.48 10.52 -8.47
N SER A 333 -12.87 9.47 -7.92
CA SER A 333 -13.24 8.05 -8.08
C SER A 333 -14.71 7.75 -7.81
N MET A 334 -15.31 8.43 -6.83
CA MET A 334 -16.63 8.14 -6.29
C MET A 334 -17.63 9.25 -6.63
N THR A 335 -17.25 10.52 -6.48
CA THR A 335 -18.18 11.66 -6.67
C THR A 335 -18.43 12.00 -8.14
N HIS A 336 -17.42 11.89 -9.00
CA HIS A 336 -17.51 12.32 -10.40
C HIS A 336 -16.72 11.35 -11.29
N ASN A 337 -17.37 10.24 -11.67
CA ASN A 337 -16.73 9.25 -12.51
C ASN A 337 -16.30 9.81 -13.87
N PHE A 338 -15.20 9.27 -14.40
CA PHE A 338 -14.57 9.66 -15.66
C PHE A 338 -14.56 8.49 -16.65
N CYS A 339 -15.63 7.69 -16.64
CA CYS A 339 -15.73 6.50 -17.49
C CYS A 339 -15.93 6.83 -18.98
N GLY A 340 -16.57 7.95 -19.30
CA GLY A 340 -16.86 8.36 -20.68
C GLY A 340 -15.62 8.52 -21.58
N THR A 341 -14.45 8.82 -21.01
CA THR A 341 -13.18 8.96 -21.75
C THR A 341 -12.10 7.96 -21.30
N CYS A 342 -12.51 6.86 -20.66
CA CYS A 342 -11.60 5.90 -20.05
C CYS A 342 -10.97 4.92 -21.07
N ASN A 343 -9.85 5.32 -21.67
CA ASN A 343 -8.99 4.52 -22.58
C ASN A 343 -8.22 3.33 -21.95
N ARG A 344 -8.45 2.99 -20.68
CA ARG A 344 -7.59 2.07 -19.93
C ARG A 344 -8.00 0.60 -20.04
N LEU A 345 -7.03 -0.27 -20.26
CA LEU A 345 -7.10 -1.73 -20.10
C LEU A 345 -6.13 -2.20 -19.00
N ARG A 346 -6.36 -3.40 -18.45
CA ARG A 346 -5.51 -3.98 -17.40
C ARG A 346 -5.27 -5.47 -17.65
N ILE A 347 -4.04 -5.91 -17.41
CA ILE A 347 -3.68 -7.33 -17.31
C ILE A 347 -3.27 -7.59 -15.86
N THR A 348 -3.85 -8.60 -15.24
CA THR A 348 -3.48 -9.08 -13.90
C THR A 348 -2.23 -9.96 -13.95
N CYS A 349 -1.64 -10.25 -12.80
CA CYS A 349 -0.38 -10.99 -12.68
C CYS A 349 -0.50 -12.49 -13.02
N ASP A 350 -1.70 -13.05 -12.94
CA ASP A 350 -2.12 -14.35 -13.46
C ASP A 350 -2.56 -14.30 -14.94
N GLY A 351 -2.46 -13.13 -15.60
CA GLY A 351 -2.70 -12.97 -17.03
C GLY A 351 -4.15 -12.87 -17.47
N ASN A 352 -5.05 -12.47 -16.58
CA ASN A 352 -6.44 -12.13 -16.93
C ASN A 352 -6.55 -10.68 -17.42
N LEU A 353 -7.26 -10.47 -18.55
CA LEU A 353 -7.63 -9.17 -19.06
C LEU A 353 -8.86 -8.62 -18.32
N LYS A 354 -8.73 -7.41 -17.77
CA LYS A 354 -9.77 -6.71 -17.00
C LYS A 354 -10.02 -5.31 -17.54
N VAL A 355 -11.10 -5.16 -18.32
CA VAL A 355 -11.43 -3.91 -19.06
C VAL A 355 -12.02 -2.79 -18.18
N CYS A 356 -12.48 -3.11 -16.97
CA CYS A 356 -12.98 -2.17 -15.98
C CYS A 356 -12.50 -2.56 -14.59
N LEU A 357 -12.15 -1.59 -13.74
CA LEU A 357 -11.72 -1.86 -12.36
C LEU A 357 -12.80 -2.57 -11.54
N PHE A 358 -14.07 -2.22 -11.74
CA PHE A 358 -15.25 -2.80 -11.06
C PHE A 358 -16.03 -3.70 -12.02
N GLY A 359 -15.34 -4.56 -12.76
CA GLY A 359 -15.94 -5.50 -13.71
C GLY A 359 -15.60 -6.94 -13.33
N ASN A 360 -16.63 -7.79 -13.24
CA ASN A 360 -16.50 -9.21 -12.90
C ASN A 360 -16.16 -10.08 -14.14
N ALA A 361 -16.24 -9.50 -15.33
CA ALA A 361 -15.80 -10.14 -16.57
C ALA A 361 -14.28 -9.98 -16.72
N GLU A 362 -13.57 -11.08 -16.47
CA GLU A 362 -12.14 -11.27 -16.69
C GLU A 362 -11.96 -12.39 -17.73
N VAL A 363 -10.92 -12.34 -18.56
CA VAL A 363 -10.61 -13.41 -19.54
C VAL A 363 -9.12 -13.73 -19.54
N SER A 364 -8.77 -15.01 -19.43
CA SER A 364 -7.38 -15.45 -19.31
C SER A 364 -6.67 -15.42 -20.67
N LEU A 365 -5.77 -14.45 -20.85
CA LEU A 365 -4.87 -14.41 -22.00
C LEU A 365 -3.73 -15.42 -21.84
N ARG A 366 -3.27 -15.63 -20.59
CA ARG A 366 -2.24 -16.63 -20.22
C ARG A 366 -2.58 -18.00 -20.78
N ASP A 367 -3.78 -18.49 -20.51
CA ASP A 367 -4.15 -19.87 -20.85
C ASP A 367 -4.29 -20.07 -22.37
N ILE A 368 -4.75 -19.04 -23.10
CA ILE A 368 -4.80 -19.04 -24.57
C ILE A 368 -3.38 -19.12 -25.16
N ILE A 369 -2.45 -18.31 -24.64
CA ILE A 369 -1.05 -18.27 -25.09
C ILE A 369 -0.38 -19.63 -24.93
N ARG A 370 -0.55 -20.24 -23.75
CA ARG A 370 0.11 -21.50 -23.37
C ARG A 370 -0.50 -22.77 -23.97
N LYS A 371 -1.65 -22.71 -24.67
CA LYS A 371 -2.24 -23.90 -25.31
C LYS A 371 -1.25 -24.70 -26.15
N GLN A 372 -0.41 -24.01 -26.95
CA GLN A 372 0.61 -24.64 -27.80
C GLN A 372 1.85 -25.11 -27.02
N ASN A 373 2.06 -24.64 -25.79
CA ASN A 373 3.11 -25.09 -24.88
C ASN A 373 2.56 -26.05 -23.80
N ASN A 374 1.58 -26.89 -24.17
CA ASN A 374 0.93 -27.86 -23.28
C ASN A 374 0.33 -27.28 -21.97
N HIS A 375 0.01 -25.98 -21.96
CA HIS A 375 -0.40 -25.16 -20.79
C HIS A 375 0.70 -24.77 -19.80
N GLU A 376 1.96 -25.13 -20.06
CA GLU A 376 3.11 -24.76 -19.23
C GLU A 376 3.62 -23.33 -19.48
N PRO A 377 4.31 -22.68 -18.51
CA PRO A 377 4.88 -21.35 -18.68
C PRO A 377 5.88 -21.26 -19.83
N ILE A 378 5.78 -20.18 -20.62
CA ILE A 378 6.71 -19.92 -21.74
C ILE A 378 7.96 -19.20 -21.23
N ASP A 379 9.14 -19.78 -21.48
CA ASP A 379 10.43 -19.16 -21.25
C ASP A 379 10.98 -18.45 -22.50
N GLN A 380 12.26 -18.04 -22.49
CA GLN A 380 12.85 -17.31 -23.61
C GLN A 380 13.10 -18.20 -24.83
N ALA A 381 13.49 -19.46 -24.64
CA ALA A 381 13.72 -20.38 -25.74
C ALA A 381 12.40 -20.75 -26.43
N VAL A 382 11.35 -21.03 -25.65
CA VAL A 382 10.01 -21.34 -26.17
C VAL A 382 9.36 -20.12 -26.83
N LEU A 383 9.66 -18.89 -26.37
CA LEU A 383 9.21 -17.65 -27.03
C LEU A 383 9.78 -17.51 -28.45
N GLU A 384 11.05 -17.87 -28.62
CA GLU A 384 11.79 -17.80 -29.88
C GLU A 384 11.42 -18.96 -30.81
N GLU A 385 11.36 -20.20 -30.32
CA GLU A 385 10.91 -21.40 -31.04
C GLU A 385 9.51 -21.23 -31.63
N LEU A 386 8.58 -20.67 -30.85
CA LEU A 386 7.20 -20.42 -31.28
C LEU A 386 7.04 -19.10 -32.09
N GLY A 387 8.13 -18.38 -32.39
CA GLY A 387 8.13 -17.17 -33.22
C GLY A 387 7.26 -16.01 -32.70
N LEU A 388 6.95 -15.97 -31.40
CA LEU A 388 5.80 -15.23 -30.88
C LEU A 388 5.90 -13.71 -31.07
N LEU A 389 7.10 -13.14 -30.97
CA LEU A 389 7.32 -11.71 -31.21
C LEU A 389 7.19 -11.33 -32.70
N GLU A 390 7.37 -12.28 -33.62
CA GLU A 390 7.15 -12.06 -35.06
C GLU A 390 5.67 -12.17 -35.38
N ALA A 391 4.98 -13.19 -34.85
CA ALA A 391 3.53 -13.34 -34.96
C ALA A 391 2.78 -12.12 -34.40
N ALA A 392 3.20 -11.57 -33.25
CA ALA A 392 2.62 -10.35 -32.66
C ALA A 392 2.80 -9.08 -33.54
N ARG A 393 3.89 -9.02 -34.32
CA ARG A 393 4.16 -7.92 -35.26
C ARG A 393 3.42 -8.13 -36.59
N ALA A 394 3.35 -9.35 -37.11
CA ALA A 394 2.55 -9.71 -38.28
C ALA A 394 1.04 -9.45 -38.03
N ALA A 395 0.55 -9.69 -36.81
CA ALA A 395 -0.83 -9.37 -36.42
C ALA A 395 -1.19 -7.87 -36.50
N ALA A 396 -0.22 -6.96 -36.69
CA ALA A 396 -0.48 -5.55 -36.99
C ALA A 396 -0.94 -5.31 -38.45
N GLN A 397 -0.73 -6.27 -39.35
CA GLN A 397 -1.04 -6.18 -40.78
C GLN A 397 -2.49 -6.62 -41.10
N LEU A 398 -3.25 -7.09 -40.11
CA LEU A 398 -4.65 -7.54 -40.23
C LEU A 398 -5.64 -6.48 -40.78
N HIS A 399 -5.23 -5.22 -40.92
CA HIS A 399 -6.08 -4.11 -41.37
C HIS A 399 -5.88 -3.69 -42.84
N ASP A 400 -4.84 -4.19 -43.53
CA ASP A 400 -4.60 -3.90 -44.96
C ASP A 400 -5.05 -5.07 -45.85
N GLU A 401 -4.25 -6.14 -45.97
CA GLU A 401 -4.54 -7.26 -46.88
C GLU A 401 -4.27 -8.64 -46.27
N GLY A 402 -5.32 -9.48 -46.22
CA GLY A 402 -5.30 -10.95 -46.41
C GLY A 402 -4.34 -11.86 -45.60
N GLY A 403 -3.53 -11.32 -44.69
CA GLY A 403 -2.31 -11.97 -44.21
C GLY A 403 -2.50 -13.30 -43.47
N LEU A 404 -1.54 -14.21 -43.69
CA LEU A 404 -1.37 -15.47 -42.96
C LEU A 404 -0.90 -15.23 -41.51
N VAL A 405 -1.80 -14.71 -40.69
CA VAL A 405 -1.63 -14.60 -39.23
C VAL A 405 -2.03 -15.93 -38.59
N SER A 406 -1.22 -16.40 -37.63
CA SER A 406 -1.50 -17.67 -36.94
C SER A 406 -2.82 -17.62 -36.17
N GLN A 407 -3.45 -18.78 -36.07
CA GLN A 407 -4.78 -18.94 -35.47
C GLN A 407 -4.84 -18.50 -34.00
N ARG A 408 -3.71 -18.56 -33.25
CA ARG A 408 -3.63 -18.11 -31.85
C ARG A 408 -3.81 -16.61 -31.76
N GLU A 409 -3.09 -15.83 -32.57
CA GLU A 409 -3.10 -14.37 -32.50
C GLU A 409 -4.48 -13.83 -32.91
N LYS A 410 -5.15 -14.49 -33.86
CA LYS A 410 -6.55 -14.22 -34.19
C LYS A 410 -7.50 -14.54 -33.03
N GLU A 411 -7.42 -15.73 -32.42
CA GLU A 411 -8.25 -16.07 -31.24
C GLU A 411 -8.05 -15.05 -30.11
N LEU A 412 -6.80 -14.67 -29.86
CA LEU A 412 -6.42 -13.75 -28.79
C LEU A 412 -6.95 -12.33 -29.06
N LEU A 413 -6.88 -11.84 -30.30
CA LEU A 413 -7.43 -10.54 -30.70
C LEU A 413 -8.96 -10.52 -30.71
N ASP A 414 -9.62 -11.58 -31.19
CA ASP A 414 -11.08 -11.72 -31.12
C ASP A 414 -11.57 -11.71 -29.67
N VAL A 415 -10.88 -12.45 -28.78
CA VAL A 415 -11.15 -12.46 -27.32
C VAL A 415 -10.94 -11.09 -26.68
N ILE A 416 -9.84 -10.38 -27.01
CA ILE A 416 -9.58 -9.01 -26.55
C ILE A 416 -10.72 -8.09 -27.04
N GLY A 417 -11.08 -8.15 -28.32
CA GLY A 417 -12.14 -7.34 -28.92
C GLY A 417 -13.52 -7.59 -28.30
N MET A 418 -13.87 -8.85 -28.01
CA MET A 418 -15.09 -9.21 -27.29
C MET A 418 -15.10 -8.64 -25.87
N ALA A 419 -13.97 -8.68 -25.16
CA ALA A 419 -13.86 -8.10 -23.82
C ALA A 419 -13.98 -6.56 -23.85
N VAL A 420 -13.29 -5.91 -24.79
CA VAL A 420 -13.31 -4.44 -24.99
C VAL A 420 -14.72 -3.95 -25.35
N LYS A 421 -15.39 -4.58 -26.33
CA LYS A 421 -16.75 -4.20 -26.76
C LYS A 421 -17.82 -4.36 -25.67
N ARG A 422 -17.57 -5.21 -24.66
CA ARG A 422 -18.43 -5.38 -23.45
C ARG A 422 -18.21 -4.30 -22.37
N LYS A 423 -17.28 -3.36 -22.55
CA LYS A 423 -16.97 -2.31 -21.55
C LYS A 423 -18.08 -1.27 -21.45
N LYS A 424 -18.80 -1.27 -20.31
CA LYS A 424 -19.91 -0.33 -20.03
C LYS A 424 -19.51 1.15 -20.16
N ALA A 425 -20.45 2.03 -20.50
CA ALA A 425 -20.25 3.48 -20.58
C ALA A 425 -19.81 4.08 -19.23
N LYS A 426 -20.45 3.67 -18.13
CA LYS A 426 -20.17 4.08 -16.74
C LYS A 426 -20.20 2.87 -15.79
N HIS A 427 -19.50 2.97 -14.66
CA HIS A 427 -19.67 2.01 -13.56
C HIS A 427 -20.97 2.28 -12.79
N ALA A 428 -21.31 1.39 -11.86
CA ALA A 428 -22.49 1.54 -11.01
C ALA A 428 -22.35 2.73 -10.03
N GLY A 429 -23.47 3.18 -9.46
CA GLY A 429 -23.47 4.21 -8.40
C GLY A 429 -22.93 3.68 -7.07
N MET A 430 -22.60 4.59 -6.13
CA MET A 430 -21.84 4.26 -4.91
C MET A 430 -22.42 3.08 -4.10
N GLY A 431 -23.71 3.09 -3.76
CA GLY A 431 -24.35 2.00 -2.99
C GLY A 431 -24.43 0.64 -3.71
N ALA A 432 -24.24 0.62 -5.03
CA ALA A 432 -24.09 -0.62 -5.78
C ALA A 432 -22.63 -1.09 -5.83
N LEU A 433 -21.65 -0.17 -5.88
CA LEU A 433 -20.22 -0.51 -5.86
C LEU A 433 -19.80 -1.16 -4.53
N GLU A 434 -20.35 -0.70 -3.40
CA GLU A 434 -20.09 -1.26 -2.06
C GLU A 434 -20.44 -2.77 -1.97
N ASN A 435 -21.48 -3.20 -2.69
CA ASN A 435 -21.99 -4.57 -2.67
C ASN A 435 -21.49 -5.43 -3.87
N MET A 436 -20.71 -4.84 -4.79
CA MET A 436 -20.16 -5.55 -5.94
C MET A 436 -18.83 -6.22 -5.56
N LYS A 437 -18.88 -7.55 -5.32
CA LYS A 437 -17.68 -8.40 -5.27
C LYS A 437 -16.80 -8.12 -6.48
N ASN A 438 -15.57 -7.69 -6.23
CA ASN A 438 -14.65 -7.20 -7.24
C ASN A 438 -13.21 -7.61 -6.93
N ARG A 439 -12.78 -8.69 -7.60
CA ARG A 439 -11.42 -9.22 -7.50
C ARG A 439 -10.37 -8.11 -7.68
N PRO A 440 -9.50 -7.86 -6.68
CA PRO A 440 -8.40 -6.90 -6.80
C PRO A 440 -7.32 -7.36 -7.81
N MET A 441 -6.34 -6.50 -8.11
CA MET A 441 -5.27 -6.77 -9.10
C MET A 441 -4.24 -7.84 -8.67
N ILE A 442 -4.51 -8.52 -7.56
CA ILE A 442 -3.73 -9.54 -6.83
C ILE A 442 -4.76 -10.55 -6.32
N LEU A 443 -4.45 -11.85 -6.27
CA LEU A 443 -5.36 -12.85 -5.72
C LEU A 443 -5.38 -12.75 -4.17
N ILE A 444 -6.38 -12.07 -3.62
CA ILE A 444 -6.56 -11.88 -2.17
C ILE A 444 -7.48 -12.94 -1.53
N ASP A 445 -8.25 -13.66 -2.36
CA ASP A 445 -9.25 -14.63 -1.90
C ASP A 445 -8.62 -15.94 -1.37
N LYS A 446 -9.27 -16.57 -0.40
CA LYS A 446 -8.87 -17.89 0.09
C LYS A 446 -9.40 -18.93 -0.90
N THR A 447 -8.51 -19.79 -1.41
CA THR A 447 -8.78 -20.78 -2.46
C THR A 447 -10.06 -21.57 -2.19
N ARG A 448 -11.13 -21.26 -2.93
CA ARG A 448 -12.19 -22.24 -3.20
C ARG A 448 -11.62 -23.31 -4.13
N GLU A 449 -11.69 -24.56 -3.71
CA GLU A 449 -11.31 -25.70 -4.53
C GLU A 449 -12.17 -25.74 -5.80
N SER A 450 -11.54 -25.87 -6.97
CA SER A 450 -12.27 -26.03 -8.22
C SER A 450 -12.79 -27.46 -8.32
N SER A 451 -14.08 -27.66 -8.06
CA SER A 451 -14.77 -28.94 -8.28
C SER A 451 -14.80 -29.27 -9.78
N ARG A 452 -13.78 -29.99 -10.26
CA ARG A 452 -13.71 -30.51 -11.63
C ARG A 452 -14.82 -31.53 -11.84
N ASN A 453 -15.79 -31.17 -12.66
CA ASN A 453 -17.00 -31.95 -12.87
C ASN A 453 -16.78 -33.02 -13.95
N THR A 454 -16.11 -34.13 -13.60
CA THR A 454 -15.94 -35.30 -14.46
C THR A 454 -16.95 -36.39 -14.10
N ARG A 455 -17.91 -36.64 -15.00
CA ARG A 455 -18.89 -37.73 -14.88
C ARG A 455 -18.25 -39.07 -15.26
N HIS A 456 -18.40 -40.10 -14.45
CA HIS A 456 -18.24 -41.51 -14.87
C HIS A 456 -19.26 -42.39 -14.12
N LEU A 457 -19.65 -43.52 -14.73
CA LEU A 457 -20.71 -44.40 -14.24
C LEU A 457 -20.17 -45.78 -13.82
N SER A 458 -20.53 -46.21 -12.62
CA SER A 458 -20.74 -47.61 -12.18
C SER A 458 -21.51 -47.53 -10.84
N TRP A 459 -22.74 -48.02 -10.64
CA TRP A 459 -23.42 -49.31 -10.85
C TRP A 459 -23.03 -50.44 -9.86
N GLN A 460 -24.00 -50.75 -8.98
CA GLN A 460 -24.15 -51.93 -8.10
C GLN A 460 -23.13 -52.04 -6.92
N SER A 461 -23.46 -52.63 -5.76
CA SER A 461 -24.61 -53.49 -5.40
C SER A 461 -25.26 -53.20 -4.01
N GLN A 462 -26.40 -53.86 -3.79
CA GLN A 462 -27.43 -53.85 -2.73
C GLN A 462 -26.89 -54.13 -1.29
N SER A 463 -27.34 -53.46 -0.20
CA SER A 463 -28.60 -53.57 0.62
C SER A 463 -28.55 -54.62 1.75
N PRO A 464 -29.46 -54.66 2.76
CA PRO A 464 -30.17 -53.62 3.54
C PRO A 464 -29.90 -53.77 5.09
N LEU A 465 -30.33 -52.91 6.04
CA LEU A 465 -31.69 -52.77 6.62
C LEU A 465 -31.74 -51.69 7.75
N VAL A 466 -32.85 -50.93 7.83
CA VAL A 466 -33.65 -50.57 9.06
C VAL A 466 -32.99 -49.83 10.26
N THR A 467 -33.49 -48.71 10.84
CA THR A 467 -34.57 -47.73 10.50
C THR A 467 -34.45 -46.39 11.27
N LYS A 468 -34.96 -45.30 10.66
CA LYS A 468 -35.63 -44.11 11.26
C LYS A 468 -34.89 -43.25 12.33
N GLY A 469 -34.50 -42.04 11.92
CA GLY A 469 -34.24 -40.90 12.82
C GLY A 469 -33.75 -39.65 12.06
N ARG A 470 -34.41 -38.50 12.24
CA ARG A 470 -34.01 -37.16 11.71
C ARG A 470 -34.36 -36.09 12.76
N PRO A 471 -33.79 -34.87 12.71
CA PRO A 471 -32.56 -34.43 12.02
C PRO A 471 -31.54 -33.82 13.01
N TRP A 472 -30.39 -33.33 12.53
CA TRP A 472 -29.79 -32.00 12.83
C TRP A 472 -28.34 -31.97 12.33
N THR A 473 -28.01 -31.03 11.45
CA THR A 473 -26.65 -30.78 10.95
C THR A 473 -26.14 -29.45 11.50
N ASN A 474 -25.17 -29.48 12.42
CA ASN A 474 -24.18 -28.41 12.66
C ASN A 474 -23.23 -28.83 13.80
N ILE A 475 -22.15 -29.55 13.49
CA ILE A 475 -20.99 -29.68 14.37
C ILE A 475 -19.96 -28.64 13.90
N PRO A 476 -19.59 -27.64 14.71
CA PRO A 476 -18.56 -26.67 14.35
C PRO A 476 -17.18 -27.32 14.17
N THR A 477 -16.47 -26.96 13.11
CA THR A 477 -15.15 -27.52 12.77
C THR A 477 -14.01 -27.12 13.70
N TYR A 478 -14.26 -26.38 14.79
CA TYR A 478 -13.26 -26.12 15.83
C TYR A 478 -13.02 -27.30 16.78
N MET A 479 -13.79 -28.39 16.68
CA MET A 479 -13.56 -29.63 17.45
C MET A 479 -12.75 -30.71 16.70
N LEU A 480 -12.31 -30.46 15.46
CA LEU A 480 -11.41 -31.38 14.74
C LEU A 480 -9.95 -30.99 14.96
N SER A 481 -9.28 -31.74 15.85
CA SER A 481 -7.83 -31.62 16.06
C SER A 481 -7.05 -32.12 14.85
N THR A 482 -6.49 -31.19 14.07
CA THR A 482 -5.53 -31.51 13.01
C THR A 482 -4.11 -31.45 13.57
N GLY A 483 -3.66 -32.55 14.17
CA GLY A 483 -2.27 -32.72 14.57
C GLY A 483 -1.36 -32.75 13.34
N ALA A 484 -0.57 -31.69 13.14
CA ALA A 484 0.49 -31.63 12.14
C ALA A 484 1.74 -31.00 12.78
N SER A 485 2.83 -31.76 12.85
CA SER A 485 4.01 -31.41 13.67
C SER A 485 4.71 -30.14 13.22
N SER A 486 5.05 -29.27 14.18
CA SER A 486 5.86 -28.06 14.00
C SER A 486 7.35 -28.37 13.82
N ASN A 487 7.69 -29.23 12.86
CA ASN A 487 9.08 -29.54 12.50
C ASN A 487 9.76 -28.30 11.90
N GLN A 488 10.49 -27.55 12.74
CA GLN A 488 11.38 -26.48 12.30
C GLN A 488 12.60 -27.05 11.56
N VAL A 489 12.44 -27.39 10.28
CA VAL A 489 13.56 -27.76 9.41
C VAL A 489 14.40 -26.52 9.10
N ARG A 490 15.43 -26.28 9.92
CA ARG A 490 16.51 -25.34 9.58
C ARG A 490 17.37 -25.96 8.47
N PHE A 491 17.29 -25.41 7.26
CA PHE A 491 18.20 -25.77 6.17
C PHE A 491 19.63 -25.34 6.50
N TYR A 492 20.47 -26.29 6.90
CA TYR A 492 21.92 -26.10 6.91
C TYR A 492 22.46 -26.09 5.47
N ARG A 493 23.17 -25.02 5.10
CA ARG A 493 24.06 -25.06 3.93
C ARG A 493 25.22 -25.98 4.28
N ARG A 494 25.35 -27.11 3.57
CA ARG A 494 26.50 -28.02 3.66
C ARG A 494 27.32 -27.90 2.38
N GLU A 495 28.39 -27.11 2.44
CA GLU A 495 29.41 -27.11 1.39
C GLU A 495 30.17 -28.46 1.40
N ARG A 496 30.60 -28.90 0.22
CA ARG A 496 31.08 -30.26 -0.02
C ARG A 496 32.55 -30.21 -0.45
N SER A 497 33.45 -30.29 0.53
CA SER A 497 34.89 -30.52 0.30
C SER A 497 35.25 -31.98 0.56
N ASN A 498 36.27 -32.48 -0.15
CA ASN A 498 36.62 -33.89 -0.24
C ASN A 498 37.67 -34.34 0.81
N THR A 499 38.00 -35.65 0.75
CA THR A 499 39.23 -36.31 1.21
C THR A 499 39.50 -36.45 2.72
N SER A 500 39.37 -37.71 3.18
CA SER A 500 40.35 -38.48 3.97
C SER A 500 41.32 -37.77 4.93
N GLU A 501 41.15 -38.06 6.22
CA GLU A 501 42.10 -38.73 7.14
C GLU A 501 43.62 -38.83 6.81
N PRO A 502 44.51 -38.87 7.83
CA PRO A 502 44.91 -37.69 8.60
C PRO A 502 46.44 -37.56 8.81
N GLN A 503 46.95 -36.36 9.13
CA GLN A 503 47.88 -36.09 10.26
C GLN A 503 48.31 -34.61 10.38
N GLN A 504 49.02 -34.29 11.47
CA GLN A 504 49.32 -32.95 12.01
C GLN A 504 50.23 -32.08 11.10
N PRO A 505 50.21 -30.74 11.25
CA PRO A 505 51.26 -30.14 12.09
C PRO A 505 50.89 -28.87 12.90
N ARG A 506 51.55 -28.75 14.08
CA ARG A 506 52.15 -27.57 14.77
C ARG A 506 51.42 -26.20 14.83
N LYS A 507 51.50 -25.59 16.02
CA LYS A 507 51.00 -24.23 16.38
C LYS A 507 51.64 -23.11 15.55
N PRO A 508 50.95 -21.96 15.42
CA PRO A 508 51.51 -20.75 16.03
C PRO A 508 50.55 -19.96 16.95
N THR A 509 51.20 -19.17 17.79
CA THR A 509 50.79 -18.14 18.77
C THR A 509 49.45 -17.38 18.61
N SER A 510 48.71 -17.37 19.73
CA SER A 510 47.97 -16.23 20.34
C SER A 510 47.04 -15.33 19.49
N THR A 511 45.75 -15.47 19.74
CA THR A 511 44.98 -14.46 20.52
C THR A 511 43.75 -15.14 21.15
N ASN A 512 43.61 -15.06 22.47
CA ASN A 512 42.40 -15.57 23.14
C ASN A 512 41.30 -14.50 23.04
N ALA A 513 40.36 -14.70 22.12
CA ALA A 513 39.05 -14.05 22.17
C ALA A 513 38.05 -15.06 22.75
N GLU A 514 37.56 -14.80 23.96
CA GLU A 514 36.53 -15.65 24.57
C GLU A 514 35.20 -15.53 23.82
N PRO A 515 34.38 -16.60 23.77
CA PRO A 515 33.04 -16.53 23.19
C PRO A 515 32.16 -15.64 24.08
N THR A 516 31.76 -14.47 23.56
CA THR A 516 30.92 -13.51 24.28
C THR A 516 29.54 -14.06 24.60
N SER A 517 29.38 -14.58 25.81
CA SER A 517 28.10 -14.66 26.51
C SER A 517 27.54 -13.24 26.74
N LEU A 518 26.22 -13.13 26.95
CA LEU A 518 25.59 -11.82 27.16
C LEU A 518 26.08 -11.21 28.49
N PRO A 519 26.75 -10.04 28.48
CA PRO A 519 27.48 -9.53 29.65
C PRO A 519 26.54 -8.82 30.64
N THR A 520 25.58 -9.55 31.21
CA THR A 520 24.51 -8.97 32.03
C THR A 520 24.19 -9.80 33.27
N ALA A 521 25.18 -9.95 34.17
CA ALA A 521 24.90 -10.30 35.55
C ALA A 521 23.90 -9.29 36.12
N SER A 522 22.72 -9.78 36.52
CA SER A 522 21.65 -8.94 37.05
C SER A 522 22.00 -8.47 38.46
N ASP A 523 21.51 -7.31 38.84
CA ASP A 523 21.61 -6.79 40.21
C ASP A 523 20.89 -7.74 41.20
N PRO A 524 21.43 -7.96 42.41
CA PRO A 524 20.84 -8.89 43.38
C PRO A 524 19.48 -8.43 43.92
N ASP A 525 19.27 -7.13 44.08
CA ASP A 525 18.06 -6.55 44.68
C ASP A 525 17.05 -6.13 43.60
N LEU A 526 17.53 -5.69 42.44
CA LEU A 526 16.70 -5.24 41.30
C LEU A 526 17.02 -6.03 40.02
N PRO A 527 16.48 -7.26 39.83
CA PRO A 527 16.88 -8.17 38.74
C PRO A 527 16.62 -7.69 37.29
N HIS A 528 16.02 -6.51 37.12
CA HIS A 528 15.78 -5.81 35.85
C HIS A 528 16.80 -4.70 35.56
N LEU A 529 17.78 -4.50 36.45
CA LEU A 529 18.95 -3.65 36.27
C LEU A 529 20.20 -4.52 36.21
N ASN A 530 21.18 -4.12 35.40
CA ASN A 530 22.52 -4.67 35.45
C ASN A 530 23.38 -3.92 36.50
N ARG A 531 24.58 -4.43 36.78
CA ARG A 531 25.56 -3.80 37.70
C ARG A 531 26.01 -2.38 37.31
N SER A 532 25.57 -1.86 36.17
CA SER A 532 25.79 -0.49 35.69
C SER A 532 24.49 0.33 35.65
N GLN A 533 23.45 -0.11 36.37
CA GLN A 533 22.10 0.48 36.45
C GLN A 533 21.38 0.66 35.10
N ASN A 534 21.81 -0.03 34.05
CA ASN A 534 21.09 -0.06 32.78
C ASN A 534 19.99 -1.13 32.83
N VAL A 535 18.81 -0.81 32.30
CA VAL A 535 17.64 -1.70 32.27
C VAL A 535 17.86 -2.86 31.29
N HIS A 536 17.61 -4.08 31.75
CA HIS A 536 17.63 -5.28 30.91
C HIS A 536 16.50 -6.27 31.28
N MET A 537 16.18 -7.17 30.35
CA MET A 537 15.30 -8.31 30.66
C MET A 537 16.09 -9.37 31.44
N THR A 538 15.60 -9.77 32.60
CA THR A 538 16.23 -10.80 33.44
C THR A 538 16.34 -12.13 32.69
N LEU A 539 17.52 -12.75 32.71
CA LEU A 539 17.72 -14.10 32.16
C LEU A 539 16.97 -15.16 33.00
N ILE A 540 16.49 -16.20 32.31
CA ILE A 540 15.66 -17.30 32.85
C ILE A 540 16.05 -18.68 32.29
N ASP A 541 17.21 -18.76 31.65
CA ASP A 541 17.83 -19.96 31.06
C ASP A 541 18.34 -20.96 32.12
N GLU A 542 18.88 -20.47 33.23
CA GLU A 542 19.31 -21.31 34.37
C GLU A 542 18.18 -21.62 35.38
N LYS A 543 17.01 -20.98 35.24
CA LYS A 543 15.91 -21.14 36.21
C LYS A 543 15.09 -22.41 35.92
N PRO A 544 14.81 -23.26 36.93
CA PRO A 544 14.01 -24.47 36.73
C PRO A 544 12.57 -24.13 36.32
N VAL A 545 11.99 -24.99 35.49
CA VAL A 545 10.56 -24.94 35.15
C VAL A 545 9.77 -25.47 36.35
N THR A 546 8.86 -24.67 36.90
CA THR A 546 7.94 -25.11 37.96
C THR A 546 6.51 -24.73 37.60
N LYS A 547 5.52 -25.38 38.22
CA LYS A 547 4.15 -24.86 38.21
C LYS A 547 4.14 -23.48 38.87
N ARG A 548 3.32 -22.57 38.34
CA ARG A 548 3.12 -21.21 38.86
C ARG A 548 1.64 -20.91 39.00
N LEU A 549 1.31 -20.13 40.03
CA LEU A 549 0.01 -19.49 40.21
C LEU A 549 0.25 -18.06 40.69
N ALA A 550 -0.60 -17.11 40.26
CA ALA A 550 -0.70 -15.79 40.85
C ALA A 550 -2.16 -15.34 40.86
N THR A 551 -2.61 -14.82 42.00
CA THR A 551 -3.99 -14.36 42.22
C THR A 551 -3.95 -12.88 42.60
N SER A 552 -4.77 -12.05 41.93
CA SER A 552 -4.83 -10.61 42.16
C SER A 552 -6.27 -10.11 42.18
N THR A 553 -6.51 -8.97 42.81
CA THR A 553 -7.83 -8.32 42.87
C THR A 553 -7.74 -6.81 42.69
N CYS A 554 -8.85 -6.17 42.34
CA CYS A 554 -9.03 -4.73 42.44
C CYS A 554 -10.52 -4.40 42.68
N MET A 555 -10.81 -3.15 43.04
CA MET A 555 -12.17 -2.66 43.23
C MET A 555 -12.49 -1.53 42.25
N VAL A 556 -13.65 -1.59 41.61
CA VAL A 556 -14.22 -0.48 40.84
C VAL A 556 -15.33 0.16 41.67
N TYR A 557 -15.03 1.30 42.29
CA TYR A 557 -15.97 2.06 43.12
C TYR A 557 -16.91 2.89 42.26
N PHE A 558 -18.20 2.92 42.60
CA PHE A 558 -19.18 3.82 41.99
C PHE A 558 -19.26 5.15 42.75
N SER A 559 -19.41 6.26 42.02
CA SER A 559 -19.62 7.60 42.60
C SER A 559 -21.09 7.87 42.94
N ASN A 560 -22.01 7.10 42.36
CA ASN A 560 -23.45 7.18 42.61
C ASN A 560 -24.09 5.80 42.45
N ARG A 561 -25.29 5.63 42.99
CA ARG A 561 -25.98 4.33 43.14
C ARG A 561 -26.42 3.67 41.82
N ARG A 562 -26.52 4.45 40.72
CA ARG A 562 -27.18 4.03 39.48
C ARG A 562 -26.53 2.87 38.72
N PRO A 563 -25.19 2.70 38.67
CA PRO A 563 -24.59 1.51 38.05
C PRO A 563 -24.95 0.22 38.79
N TRP A 564 -24.92 0.24 40.13
CA TRP A 564 -25.31 -0.90 40.95
C TRP A 564 -26.77 -1.30 40.73
N GLU A 565 -27.69 -0.33 40.65
CA GLU A 565 -29.11 -0.58 40.36
C GLU A 565 -29.31 -1.25 38.99
N ILE A 566 -28.67 -0.72 37.93
CA ILE A 566 -28.76 -1.26 36.57
C ILE A 566 -28.20 -2.69 36.48
N LEU A 567 -27.10 -2.97 37.18
CA LEU A 567 -26.48 -4.30 37.22
C LEU A 567 -27.31 -5.30 38.04
N ARG A 568 -27.84 -4.88 39.19
CA ARG A 568 -28.67 -5.72 40.08
C ARG A 568 -30.04 -6.06 39.48
N GLU A 569 -30.63 -5.16 38.71
CA GLU A 569 -31.88 -5.42 37.97
C GLU A 569 -31.68 -6.32 36.72
N GLY A 570 -30.44 -6.72 36.40
CA GLY A 570 -30.14 -7.52 35.21
C GLY A 570 -30.37 -6.80 33.88
N ARG A 571 -30.67 -5.48 33.90
CA ARG A 571 -30.87 -4.67 32.71
C ARG A 571 -29.53 -4.32 32.09
N GLY A 572 -28.98 -5.27 31.33
CA GLY A 572 -27.72 -5.12 30.61
C GLY A 572 -27.64 -3.79 29.84
N THR A 573 -26.45 -3.20 29.82
CA THR A 573 -26.23 -1.89 29.18
C THR A 573 -26.53 -1.96 27.68
N ARG A 574 -26.67 -0.81 27.01
CA ARG A 574 -26.76 -0.78 25.52
C ARG A 574 -25.53 -1.39 24.81
N LYS A 575 -24.45 -1.68 25.52
CA LYS A 575 -23.24 -2.37 25.03
C LYS A 575 -23.23 -3.88 25.31
N GLY A 576 -24.21 -4.41 26.05
CA GLY A 576 -24.29 -5.81 26.47
C GLY A 576 -24.06 -6.02 27.98
N ASP A 577 -23.89 -7.28 28.36
CA ASP A 577 -23.58 -7.71 29.73
C ASP A 577 -22.16 -7.29 30.15
N VAL A 578 -22.06 -6.55 31.26
CA VAL A 578 -20.79 -6.06 31.80
C VAL A 578 -19.96 -7.20 32.38
N PHE A 579 -20.57 -8.19 33.02
CA PHE A 579 -19.86 -9.26 33.71
C PHE A 579 -19.10 -10.15 32.71
N SER A 580 -19.81 -10.71 31.73
CA SER A 580 -19.21 -11.57 30.71
C SER A 580 -18.16 -10.84 29.84
N ILE A 581 -18.42 -9.59 29.46
CA ILE A 581 -17.49 -8.79 28.63
C ILE A 581 -16.22 -8.43 29.44
N ALA A 582 -16.34 -8.06 30.72
CA ALA A 582 -15.19 -7.82 31.59
C ALA A 582 -14.34 -9.08 31.81
N ARG A 583 -14.96 -10.24 32.06
CA ARG A 583 -14.25 -11.53 32.20
C ARG A 583 -13.45 -11.88 30.94
N ILE A 584 -14.07 -11.78 29.75
CA ILE A 584 -13.40 -12.03 28.46
C ILE A 584 -12.25 -11.03 28.22
N ALA A 585 -12.44 -9.76 28.57
CA ALA A 585 -11.39 -8.74 28.45
C ALA A 585 -10.19 -9.04 29.36
N GLY A 586 -10.40 -9.43 30.62
CA GLY A 586 -9.32 -9.83 31.53
C GLY A 586 -8.55 -11.05 31.02
N ILE A 587 -9.24 -12.09 30.54
CA ILE A 587 -8.61 -13.28 29.92
C ILE A 587 -7.79 -12.89 28.67
N THR A 588 -8.24 -11.89 27.92
CA THR A 588 -7.53 -11.37 26.74
C THR A 588 -6.31 -10.52 27.14
N ALA A 589 -6.40 -9.76 28.22
CA ALA A 589 -5.33 -8.92 28.74
C ALA A 589 -4.17 -9.76 29.31
N ALA A 590 -4.44 -10.82 30.09
CA ALA A 590 -3.42 -11.78 30.55
C ALA A 590 -2.54 -12.30 29.40
N LYS A 591 -3.17 -12.68 28.28
CA LYS A 591 -2.52 -13.24 27.09
C LYS A 591 -1.69 -12.20 26.31
N LYS A 592 -1.79 -10.92 26.66
CA LYS A 592 -1.09 -9.79 26.02
C LYS A 592 -0.20 -9.00 26.97
N THR A 593 0.01 -9.48 28.20
CA THR A 593 0.92 -8.86 29.17
C THR A 593 2.30 -8.48 28.60
N PRO A 594 3.01 -9.33 27.84
CA PRO A 594 4.29 -8.94 27.22
C PRO A 594 4.16 -7.93 26.05
N ASP A 595 2.96 -7.69 25.50
CA ASP A 595 2.72 -6.60 24.55
C ASP A 595 2.56 -5.23 25.26
N ILE A 596 2.31 -5.25 26.59
CA ILE A 596 1.92 -4.09 27.41
C ILE A 596 3.02 -3.72 28.42
N VAL A 597 3.68 -4.72 29.02
CA VAL A 597 4.70 -4.57 30.07
C VAL A 597 6.08 -4.90 29.48
N PRO A 598 6.96 -3.90 29.21
CA PRO A 598 8.14 -4.08 28.35
C PRO A 598 9.20 -5.12 28.78
N LEU A 599 9.17 -5.58 30.04
CA LEU A 599 10.14 -6.53 30.59
C LEU A 599 9.52 -7.90 30.93
N CYS A 600 8.24 -8.13 30.65
CA CYS A 600 7.61 -9.44 30.80
C CYS A 600 8.10 -10.40 29.72
N HIS A 601 8.37 -11.66 30.09
CA HIS A 601 8.86 -12.66 29.15
C HIS A 601 7.78 -13.03 28.12
N PRO A 602 8.03 -12.86 26.81
CA PRO A 602 7.06 -13.22 25.79
C PRO A 602 6.86 -14.74 25.72
N GLY A 603 5.62 -15.17 25.50
CA GLY A 603 5.31 -16.59 25.29
C GLY A 603 5.29 -17.45 26.57
N LEU A 604 5.01 -16.87 27.74
CA LEU A 604 4.67 -17.66 28.93
C LEU A 604 3.48 -18.58 28.62
N GLY A 605 3.70 -19.89 28.75
CA GLY A 605 2.70 -20.92 28.45
C GLY A 605 1.63 -21.00 29.53
N LEU A 606 0.69 -20.04 29.50
CA LEU A 606 -0.41 -19.95 30.47
C LEU A 606 -1.29 -21.20 30.38
N THR A 607 -1.34 -21.97 31.47
CA THR A 607 -2.10 -23.21 31.60
C THR A 607 -3.56 -22.96 31.96
N GLY A 608 -3.86 -21.80 32.55
CA GLY A 608 -5.21 -21.38 32.89
C GLY A 608 -5.23 -19.90 33.26
N VAL A 609 -6.31 -19.22 32.89
CA VAL A 609 -6.62 -17.84 33.30
C VAL A 609 -8.09 -17.83 33.68
N GLU A 610 -8.35 -17.60 34.95
CA GLU A 610 -9.68 -17.41 35.50
C GLU A 610 -9.85 -15.94 35.89
N VAL A 611 -11.01 -15.36 35.59
CA VAL A 611 -11.38 -14.00 35.95
C VAL A 611 -12.79 -14.04 36.49
N ASP A 612 -12.94 -13.66 37.75
CA ASP A 612 -14.24 -13.42 38.37
C ASP A 612 -14.50 -11.91 38.52
N VAL A 613 -15.77 -11.56 38.46
CA VAL A 613 -16.28 -10.19 38.52
C VAL A 613 -17.58 -10.25 39.32
N LYS A 614 -17.57 -9.65 40.52
CA LYS A 614 -18.70 -9.65 41.46
C LYS A 614 -19.19 -8.22 41.68
N LEU A 615 -20.50 -8.07 41.86
CA LEU A 615 -21.12 -6.82 42.31
C LEU A 615 -21.06 -6.78 43.83
N GLU A 616 -20.62 -5.65 44.38
CA GLU A 616 -20.54 -5.39 45.82
C GLU A 616 -21.66 -4.43 46.23
N ASP A 617 -22.42 -4.80 47.27
CA ASP A 617 -23.55 -4.02 47.76
C ASP A 617 -23.09 -2.75 48.51
N PRO A 618 -23.88 -1.65 48.46
CA PRO A 618 -23.53 -0.41 49.15
C PRO A 618 -23.56 -0.61 50.67
N THR A 619 -22.50 -0.20 51.36
CA THR A 619 -22.46 -0.28 52.83
C THR A 619 -23.46 0.68 53.47
N PRO A 620 -24.27 0.24 54.43
CA PRO A 620 -25.22 1.11 55.12
C PRO A 620 -24.46 2.08 56.04
N THR A 621 -24.74 3.38 55.89
CA THR A 621 -24.23 4.40 56.82
C THR A 621 -24.97 4.29 58.15
N MET A 622 -24.31 3.73 59.18
CA MET A 622 -24.87 3.72 60.53
C MET A 622 -24.82 5.11 61.17
N GLU A 623 -25.99 5.66 61.47
CA GLU A 623 -26.13 6.93 62.18
C GLU A 623 -25.99 6.78 63.70
N ARG A 624 -24.75 6.58 64.20
CA ARG A 624 -24.27 7.17 65.47
C ARG A 624 -22.81 6.84 65.74
N GLY A 625 -22.12 7.81 66.33
CA GLY A 625 -20.67 7.88 66.40
C GLY A 625 -19.97 6.82 67.24
N GLU A 626 -18.85 6.35 66.70
CA GLU A 626 -17.56 6.33 67.40
C GLU A 626 -16.44 6.59 66.36
N GLU A 627 -15.55 7.54 66.61
CA GLU A 627 -14.45 7.89 65.68
C GLU A 627 -13.21 7.01 65.92
N THR A 628 -13.23 5.76 65.47
CA THR A 628 -12.02 4.95 65.36
C THR A 628 -11.17 5.41 64.15
N LYS A 629 -9.93 5.84 64.43
CA LYS A 629 -9.07 6.52 63.45
C LYS A 629 -8.29 5.56 62.53
N GLU A 630 -8.98 4.80 61.69
CA GLU A 630 -8.33 4.00 60.63
C GLU A 630 -8.50 4.62 59.23
N LYS A 631 -7.42 5.25 58.75
CA LYS A 631 -7.35 5.88 57.42
C LYS A 631 -6.94 4.90 56.31
N SER A 632 -7.74 3.87 56.01
CA SER A 632 -7.47 3.01 54.83
C SER A 632 -8.63 2.14 54.32
N SER A 633 -9.66 2.74 53.74
CA SER A 633 -10.39 2.16 52.59
C SER A 633 -11.26 3.23 51.91
N ALA A 634 -11.49 3.10 50.61
CA ALA A 634 -12.49 3.92 49.93
C ALA A 634 -13.89 3.35 50.25
N SER A 635 -14.72 4.12 50.95
CA SER A 635 -16.03 3.64 51.44
C SER A 635 -16.95 3.24 50.29
N LEU A 636 -17.52 2.02 50.35
CA LEU A 636 -18.48 1.46 49.38
C LEU A 636 -19.88 2.12 49.45
N LYS A 637 -19.96 3.43 49.65
CA LYS A 637 -21.19 4.23 49.85
C LYS A 637 -22.25 4.03 48.75
N HIS A 638 -21.83 3.68 47.53
CA HIS A 638 -22.69 3.47 46.37
C HIS A 638 -22.53 2.08 45.73
N GLY A 639 -21.88 1.15 46.44
CA GLY A 639 -21.47 -0.15 45.93
C GLY A 639 -20.27 -0.05 45.00
N GLY A 640 -19.93 -1.18 44.38
CA GLY A 640 -18.83 -1.28 43.43
C GLY A 640 -18.81 -2.63 42.73
N MET A 641 -17.72 -2.91 42.00
CA MET A 641 -17.46 -4.22 41.42
C MET A 641 -16.06 -4.70 41.79
N ARG A 642 -15.98 -5.84 42.48
CA ARG A 642 -14.72 -6.54 42.72
C ARG A 642 -14.35 -7.34 41.48
N VAL A 643 -13.12 -7.19 41.03
CA VAL A 643 -12.50 -8.05 40.01
C VAL A 643 -11.45 -8.89 40.69
N THR A 644 -11.42 -10.19 40.42
CA THR A 644 -10.34 -11.10 40.88
C THR A 644 -9.89 -11.95 39.70
N ALA A 645 -8.58 -12.01 39.46
CA ALA A 645 -8.01 -12.83 38.39
C ALA A 645 -6.90 -13.74 38.91
N SER A 646 -6.98 -15.02 38.54
CA SER A 646 -6.06 -16.09 38.88
C SER A 646 -5.42 -16.64 37.62
N VAL A 647 -4.09 -16.55 37.51
CA VAL A 647 -3.32 -16.99 36.34
C VAL A 647 -2.35 -18.09 36.74
N SER A 648 -2.29 -19.15 35.94
CA SER A 648 -1.34 -20.25 36.12
C SER A 648 -0.50 -20.50 34.86
N CYS A 649 0.72 -21.00 35.05
CA CYS A 649 1.56 -21.51 33.96
C CYS A 649 2.46 -22.65 34.43
N LEU A 650 3.14 -23.29 33.47
CA LEU A 650 4.31 -24.13 33.72
C LEU A 650 5.54 -23.35 33.21
N GLY A 651 6.32 -22.75 34.12
CA GLY A 651 7.22 -21.66 33.76
C GLY A 651 8.43 -21.45 34.68
N ARG A 652 9.42 -20.74 34.12
CA ARG A 652 10.72 -20.45 34.76
C ARG A 652 10.76 -19.12 35.51
N THR A 653 9.85 -18.22 35.16
CA THR A 653 9.49 -17.00 35.90
C THR A 653 8.06 -17.13 36.43
N GLY A 654 7.61 -16.16 37.23
CA GLY A 654 6.24 -16.12 37.76
C GLY A 654 5.21 -15.60 36.74
N VAL A 655 4.00 -15.32 37.22
CA VAL A 655 2.84 -14.82 36.43
C VAL A 655 2.06 -13.72 37.15
N GLU A 656 2.71 -13.05 38.12
CA GLU A 656 2.14 -11.94 38.89
C GLU A 656 1.65 -10.80 37.98
N MET A 657 2.42 -10.48 36.94
CA MET A 657 2.09 -9.42 36.00
C MET A 657 0.89 -9.79 35.13
N GLU A 658 0.79 -11.04 34.69
CA GLU A 658 -0.33 -11.54 33.90
C GLU A 658 -1.64 -11.53 34.70
N ALA A 659 -1.58 -11.87 35.99
CA ALA A 659 -2.73 -11.74 36.90
C ALA A 659 -3.15 -10.28 37.08
N MET A 660 -2.22 -9.38 37.41
CA MET A 660 -2.53 -7.95 37.59
C MET A 660 -3.03 -7.29 36.29
N THR A 661 -2.49 -7.69 35.13
CA THR A 661 -2.93 -7.22 33.81
C THR A 661 -4.33 -7.74 33.46
N ALA A 662 -4.67 -8.98 33.81
CA ALA A 662 -6.03 -9.50 33.68
C ALA A 662 -7.04 -8.70 34.51
N THR A 663 -6.73 -8.48 35.79
CA THR A 663 -7.56 -7.71 36.72
C THR A 663 -7.80 -6.28 36.22
N MET A 664 -6.73 -5.57 35.82
CA MET A 664 -6.84 -4.21 35.28
C MET A 664 -7.57 -4.16 33.93
N GLY A 665 -7.35 -5.15 33.05
CA GLY A 665 -8.06 -5.25 31.75
C GLY A 665 -9.56 -5.44 31.91
N ALA A 666 -9.99 -6.25 32.88
CA ALA A 666 -11.40 -6.39 33.24
C ALA A 666 -11.95 -5.11 33.90
N ALA A 667 -11.22 -4.47 34.81
CA ALA A 667 -11.65 -3.23 35.49
C ALA A 667 -11.82 -2.04 34.52
N LEU A 668 -10.88 -1.84 33.59
CA LEU A 668 -11.01 -0.84 32.52
C LEU A 668 -12.20 -1.11 31.60
N THR A 669 -12.57 -2.39 31.44
CA THR A 669 -13.75 -2.79 30.65
C THR A 669 -15.05 -2.50 31.40
N VAL A 670 -15.13 -2.80 32.71
CA VAL A 670 -16.23 -2.33 33.58
C VAL A 670 -16.39 -0.81 33.46
N TYR A 671 -15.27 -0.08 33.52
CA TYR A 671 -15.26 1.38 33.38
C TYR A 671 -15.82 1.84 32.03
N ASP A 672 -15.34 1.29 30.90
CA ASP A 672 -15.84 1.68 29.57
C ASP A 672 -17.33 1.39 29.39
N MET A 673 -17.81 0.27 29.93
CA MET A 673 -19.22 -0.12 29.87
C MET A 673 -20.12 0.84 30.67
N LEU A 674 -19.67 1.30 31.84
CA LEU A 674 -20.49 2.06 32.80
C LEU A 674 -20.26 3.58 32.78
N LYS A 675 -19.20 4.11 32.14
CA LYS A 675 -18.89 5.57 32.10
C LYS A 675 -19.95 6.49 31.51
N ALA A 676 -20.96 5.92 30.84
CA ALA A 676 -22.13 6.66 30.36
C ALA A 676 -23.23 6.83 31.44
N VAL A 677 -23.21 5.99 32.48
CA VAL A 677 -24.10 6.02 33.65
C VAL A 677 -23.44 6.79 34.79
N ASP A 678 -22.16 6.52 35.04
CA ASP A 678 -21.37 7.11 36.12
C ASP A 678 -19.99 7.56 35.58
N LYS A 679 -19.73 8.86 35.59
CA LYS A 679 -18.46 9.46 35.13
C LYS A 679 -17.40 9.57 36.24
N GLY A 680 -17.80 9.38 37.49
CA GLY A 680 -16.96 9.57 38.69
C GLY A 680 -16.42 8.26 39.28
N MET A 681 -16.64 7.12 38.63
CA MET A 681 -16.10 5.84 39.08
C MET A 681 -14.58 5.90 39.29
N VAL A 682 -14.07 5.09 40.21
CA VAL A 682 -12.63 4.98 40.52
C VAL A 682 -12.23 3.51 40.48
N ILE A 683 -11.17 3.18 39.74
CA ILE A 683 -10.51 1.87 39.86
C ILE A 683 -9.42 2.02 40.93
N GLY A 684 -9.54 1.26 42.02
CA GLY A 684 -8.62 1.29 43.15
C GLY A 684 -8.15 -0.12 43.56
N ASP A 685 -7.23 -0.15 44.52
CA ASP A 685 -6.79 -1.34 45.24
C ASP A 685 -6.36 -2.54 44.36
N LEU A 686 -5.75 -2.27 43.19
CA LEU A 686 -5.11 -3.30 42.37
C LEU A 686 -3.95 -3.93 43.14
N LYS A 687 -4.18 -5.12 43.71
CA LYS A 687 -3.21 -5.79 44.58
C LYS A 687 -3.12 -7.30 44.31
N LEU A 688 -1.88 -7.80 44.27
CA LEU A 688 -1.59 -9.24 44.27
C LEU A 688 -1.96 -9.82 45.64
N LEU A 689 -2.83 -10.82 45.69
CA LEU A 689 -3.26 -11.52 46.89
C LEU A 689 -2.36 -12.72 47.21
N GLU A 690 -1.94 -13.46 46.18
CA GLU A 690 -1.18 -14.71 46.31
C GLU A 690 -0.23 -14.91 45.14
N LYS A 691 0.88 -15.61 45.38
CA LYS A 691 1.66 -16.29 44.33
C LYS A 691 2.26 -17.61 44.81
N ILE A 692 2.38 -18.57 43.90
CA ILE A 692 2.94 -19.90 44.16
C ILE A 692 4.03 -20.22 43.14
N GLY A 693 5.20 -20.66 43.62
CA GLY A 693 6.19 -21.42 42.86
C GLY A 693 7.50 -20.69 42.55
N GLY A 694 8.56 -21.48 42.34
CA GLY A 694 9.93 -21.00 42.17
C GLY A 694 10.66 -20.82 43.52
N LYS A 695 11.80 -20.11 43.49
CA LYS A 695 12.69 -19.95 44.67
C LYS A 695 12.02 -19.28 45.88
N SER A 696 10.96 -18.50 45.68
CA SER A 696 10.22 -17.78 46.73
C SER A 696 9.06 -18.57 47.35
N GLY A 697 8.87 -19.85 46.99
CA GLY A 697 7.83 -20.69 47.58
C GLY A 697 6.40 -20.20 47.32
N HIS A 698 5.56 -20.23 48.36
CA HIS A 698 4.20 -19.69 48.40
C HIS A 698 4.23 -18.38 49.19
N TRP A 699 3.57 -17.35 48.68
CA TRP A 699 3.37 -16.08 49.36
C TRP A 699 1.89 -15.70 49.28
N VAL A 700 1.32 -15.32 50.42
CA VAL A 700 -0.02 -14.76 50.57
C VAL A 700 0.13 -13.39 51.24
N ARG A 701 -0.71 -12.43 50.83
CA ARG A 701 -0.74 -11.09 51.42
C ARG A 701 -1.27 -11.13 52.85
N GLU A 702 -0.56 -10.49 53.77
CA GLU A 702 -0.89 -10.46 55.20
C GLU A 702 -2.32 -9.96 55.50
N ASP A 703 -2.86 -9.01 54.73
CA ASP A 703 -4.25 -8.54 54.87
C ASP A 703 -5.29 -9.67 54.72
N VAL A 704 -4.96 -10.78 54.04
CA VAL A 704 -5.88 -11.89 53.75
C VAL A 704 -5.89 -12.93 54.87
N VAL A 705 -4.80 -13.04 55.63
CA VAL A 705 -4.60 -14.07 56.69
C VAL A 705 -5.23 -13.63 58.03
N ARG A 706 -6.01 -12.54 58.03
CA ARG A 706 -6.72 -12.00 59.21
C ARG A 706 -8.24 -12.17 59.16
N ASP A 707 -8.76 -12.67 58.03
CA ASP A 707 -10.20 -12.85 57.77
C ASP A 707 -10.62 -14.35 57.73
N GLU A 708 -9.75 -15.28 58.19
CA GLU A 708 -10.03 -16.72 58.39
C GLU A 708 -10.09 -17.11 59.87
#